data_AF-A0A1J0VLR0-F1
#
_entry.id   AF-A0A1J0VLR0-F1
#
_cell.length_a   1.000
_cell.length_b   1.000
_cell.length_c   1.000
_cell.angle_alpha   90.00
_cell.angle_beta   90.00
_cell.angle_gamma   90.00
#
_symmetry.space_group_name_H-M   'P 1'
#
loop_
_entity.id
_entity.type
_entity.pdbx_description
1 polymer ?
#
loop_
_entity_poly.entity_id
_entity_poly.type
_entity_poly.pdbx_seq_one_letter_code
_entity_poly.pdbx_strand_id
1 'polypeptide(L)'
;MSAQDLPLEVRRALASVARVPRLLVASDYDGTIAPIVSDPAKAFPQRESVSALRALAGLANTTAAVISGRALRDLAALSRLPVEVQLIGSHGSEFDVGFVHAIDNDAKQLLAEIQTAFARIAAENPGVTVETKPASAALHVRNASPEIGRRALNSVRQGPACWVGVQVTEGKAVIELAVIPTDKGTALDTIRHQESASAAVFFGDDVTDEKAFRVLSGPDVGIKVGEGESLAKLRVESTEDVARALAFLAEERRTWLAGASAPRIERLTMLASPRSVALLTPDATVTWFCHPEPDSAAVFAHLLGGNAAGHFTVAPERAGLPLSQRYVDGTMTVETRWASLGVVDYLPHDVAPNRTDLTRVITGDAKAVVTFAPRPEFGQVQVRIEAVRNGLRVSGTNDPMVLRSPGVEWEIVSDGTYEQARAVVDPSVEPVVLELRCGTADLAPSMTPERQRRQIAEQYWSQWAAGLQLPPLKPDLMKRSALTLRGLVHRPSGSILAAATTSLPEDIGGVRNWDYRYCWLRDASLTAQALVTLGSLTEAEEFLEWVHKVLATLPGPERLHPLYTIYGETLPPEAVIDLLPGYAGSRPVRVGNAANMQVQLDVFGPIVDLITSMAQERERQGATEPGKALPDADWELVHAMVSAVQRRWTEPDHGIWEIRGNPRHHVYSKVMGWLTIDRALTLAERFDRPAAPEWVTLRDTIADEVKAKGWNDEVQSYTAAYEGTDLDAATLHIGLSGLIDPADPRFAATVVATEAELRSGATVYRYHHDDGLPGGEGGFHLCAAWLVEAYLLIGRRSDAEALFAQLVAAAGPTGLLSEEYDPVAERSLGNHPQAYSHLGLLRCAQLLSQQIRLPVTSGQI
;
A
#
# COMPACT_ATOMS: atom_id res chain seq x y z
N MET A 1 3.21 28.49 -21.71
CA MET A 1 1.88 28.01 -22.12
C MET A 1 1.31 27.24 -20.93
N SER A 2 0.09 27.53 -20.50
CA SER A 2 -0.47 27.08 -19.21
C SER A 2 -1.48 25.96 -19.43
N ALA A 3 -1.53 24.97 -18.53
CA ALA A 3 -2.59 23.96 -18.54
C ALA A 3 -4.01 24.55 -18.42
N GLN A 4 -4.14 25.80 -17.97
CA GLN A 4 -5.41 26.51 -17.86
C GLN A 4 -6.10 26.77 -19.21
N ASP A 5 -5.37 26.64 -20.32
CA ASP A 5 -5.88 26.87 -21.68
C ASP A 5 -6.67 25.65 -22.23
N LEU A 6 -6.73 24.54 -21.49
CA LEU A 6 -7.55 23.36 -21.84
C LEU A 6 -8.97 23.48 -21.25
N PRO A 7 -10.01 23.00 -21.98
CA PRO A 7 -11.38 22.91 -21.46
C PRO A 7 -11.42 22.19 -20.10
N LEU A 8 -12.24 22.70 -19.17
CA LEU A 8 -12.33 22.17 -17.81
C LEU A 8 -12.72 20.68 -17.77
N GLU A 9 -13.61 20.26 -18.66
CA GLU A 9 -14.06 18.87 -18.77
C GLU A 9 -12.94 17.93 -19.22
N VAL A 10 -12.10 18.37 -20.17
CA VAL A 10 -10.91 17.63 -20.61
C VAL A 10 -9.92 17.49 -19.44
N ARG A 11 -9.65 18.57 -18.71
CA ARG A 11 -8.76 18.50 -17.54
C ARG A 11 -9.27 17.56 -16.46
N ARG A 12 -10.56 17.58 -16.16
CA ARG A 12 -11.17 16.68 -15.17
C ARG A 12 -11.05 15.22 -15.60
N ALA A 13 -11.36 14.92 -16.87
CA ALA A 13 -11.25 13.56 -17.40
C ALA A 13 -9.80 13.06 -17.37
N LEU A 14 -8.84 13.89 -17.82
CA LEU A 14 -7.42 13.54 -17.81
C LEU A 14 -6.86 13.37 -16.39
N ALA A 15 -7.22 14.23 -15.44
CA ALA A 15 -6.80 14.09 -14.04
C ALA A 15 -7.39 12.83 -13.38
N SER A 16 -8.61 12.43 -13.78
CA SER A 16 -9.24 11.20 -13.30
C SER A 16 -8.54 9.96 -13.88
N VAL A 17 -8.36 9.91 -15.20
CA VAL A 17 -7.76 8.76 -15.89
C VAL A 17 -6.25 8.62 -15.57
N ALA A 18 -5.56 9.71 -15.23
CA ALA A 18 -4.16 9.66 -14.76
C ALA A 18 -3.95 8.78 -13.53
N ARG A 19 -5.00 8.48 -12.77
CA ARG A 19 -4.95 7.78 -11.47
C ARG A 19 -5.35 6.31 -11.58
N VAL A 20 -5.60 5.82 -12.79
CA VAL A 20 -5.93 4.41 -12.99
C VAL A 20 -4.69 3.54 -12.79
N PRO A 21 -4.84 2.27 -12.39
CA PRO A 21 -3.68 1.42 -12.10
C PRO A 21 -2.68 1.28 -13.25
N ARG A 22 -3.17 0.83 -14.41
CA ARG A 22 -2.41 0.70 -15.66
C ARG A 22 -3.04 1.59 -16.71
N LEU A 23 -2.29 2.56 -17.21
CA LEU A 23 -2.79 3.57 -18.13
C LEU A 23 -2.21 3.34 -19.53
N LEU A 24 -3.07 3.20 -20.53
CA LEU A 24 -2.70 3.26 -21.94
C LEU A 24 -2.99 4.65 -22.49
N VAL A 25 -1.98 5.34 -23.02
CA VAL A 25 -2.14 6.62 -23.73
C VAL A 25 -1.81 6.41 -25.19
N ALA A 26 -2.83 6.39 -26.03
CA ALA A 26 -2.70 6.21 -27.47
C ALA A 26 -3.11 7.48 -28.23
N SER A 27 -2.51 7.71 -29.39
CA SER A 27 -2.81 8.86 -30.22
C SER A 27 -2.69 8.50 -31.69
N ASP A 28 -3.54 9.08 -32.55
CA ASP A 28 -3.25 9.14 -33.98
C ASP A 28 -2.04 10.06 -34.25
N TYR A 29 -1.42 9.90 -35.42
CA TYR A 29 -0.30 10.70 -35.87
C TYR A 29 -0.73 11.97 -36.63
N ASP A 30 -1.45 11.83 -37.73
CA ASP A 30 -1.71 12.90 -38.70
C ASP A 30 -2.94 13.71 -38.29
N GLY A 31 -2.85 15.03 -38.22
CA GLY A 31 -3.95 15.87 -37.71
C GLY A 31 -4.14 15.84 -36.20
N THR A 32 -3.40 14.98 -35.49
CA THR A 32 -3.44 14.86 -34.03
C THR A 32 -2.15 15.34 -33.38
N ILE A 33 -1.03 14.58 -33.45
CA ILE A 33 0.26 15.03 -32.91
C ILE A 33 1.14 15.72 -33.95
N ALA A 34 0.88 15.49 -35.24
CA ALA A 34 1.50 16.18 -36.37
C ALA A 34 0.41 16.94 -37.15
N PRO A 35 0.62 18.21 -37.56
CA PRO A 35 -0.38 18.94 -38.32
C PRO A 35 -0.57 18.34 -39.73
N ILE A 36 -1.79 18.43 -40.26
CA ILE A 36 -2.05 18.06 -41.65
C ILE A 36 -1.36 19.07 -42.57
N VAL A 37 -0.42 18.58 -43.37
CA VAL A 37 0.33 19.37 -44.37
C VAL A 37 0.07 18.85 -45.77
N SER A 38 0.36 19.68 -46.79
CA SER A 38 0.15 19.32 -48.19
C SER A 38 1.05 18.16 -48.66
N ASP A 39 2.26 18.07 -48.10
CA ASP A 39 3.28 17.06 -48.35
C ASP A 39 3.42 16.14 -47.13
N PRO A 40 2.86 14.92 -47.15
CA PRO A 40 2.87 14.01 -45.99
C PRO A 40 4.26 13.63 -45.47
N ALA A 41 5.32 13.75 -46.29
CA ALA A 41 6.70 13.54 -45.85
C ALA A 41 7.25 14.68 -44.96
N LYS A 42 6.49 15.77 -44.80
CA LYS A 42 6.83 16.94 -43.96
C LYS A 42 5.90 17.11 -42.75
N ALA A 43 5.02 16.14 -42.50
CA ALA A 43 4.14 16.13 -41.33
C ALA A 43 4.95 15.71 -40.09
N PHE A 44 5.76 16.61 -39.53
CA PHE A 44 6.52 16.34 -38.32
C PHE A 44 5.67 16.56 -37.07
N PRO A 45 5.79 15.72 -36.04
CA PRO A 45 5.02 15.89 -34.82
C PRO A 45 5.52 17.12 -34.05
N GLN A 46 4.61 17.75 -33.30
CA GLN A 46 4.96 18.82 -32.37
C GLN A 46 5.99 18.29 -31.35
N ARG A 47 7.03 19.09 -31.09
CA ARG A 47 8.13 18.69 -30.18
C ARG A 47 7.61 18.40 -28.77
N GLU A 48 6.63 19.16 -28.34
CA GLU A 48 5.96 19.05 -27.05
C GLU A 48 5.18 17.74 -26.93
N SER A 49 4.46 17.32 -27.99
CA SER A 49 3.77 16.02 -28.02
C SER A 49 4.75 14.86 -27.91
N VAL A 50 5.88 14.92 -28.64
CA VAL A 50 6.95 13.91 -28.56
C VAL A 50 7.54 13.85 -27.15
N SER A 51 7.81 15.00 -26.54
CA SER A 51 8.34 15.08 -25.17
C SER A 51 7.35 14.51 -24.14
N ALA A 52 6.06 14.79 -24.30
CA ALA A 52 5.03 14.32 -23.39
C ALA A 52 4.78 12.81 -23.51
N LEU A 53 4.72 12.26 -24.72
CA LEU A 53 4.60 10.82 -24.96
C LEU A 53 5.83 10.07 -24.42
N ARG A 54 7.04 10.60 -24.61
CA ARG A 54 8.26 10.06 -23.99
C ARG A 54 8.17 10.06 -22.47
N ALA A 55 7.72 11.17 -21.88
CA ALA A 55 7.57 11.27 -20.44
C ALA A 55 6.57 10.23 -19.92
N LEU A 56 5.42 10.06 -20.59
CA LEU A 56 4.41 9.06 -20.24
C LEU A 56 4.93 7.63 -20.34
N ALA A 57 5.63 7.29 -21.44
CA ALA A 57 6.22 5.96 -21.63
C ALA A 57 7.28 5.60 -20.57
N GLY A 58 7.94 6.61 -19.99
CA GLY A 58 8.92 6.42 -18.92
C GLY A 58 8.32 6.33 -17.51
N LEU A 59 7.00 6.52 -17.35
CA LEU A 59 6.34 6.42 -16.04
C LEU A 59 5.89 4.98 -15.76
N ALA A 60 6.03 4.56 -14.49
CA ALA A 60 5.63 3.22 -14.07
C ALA A 60 4.15 2.92 -14.44
N ASN A 61 3.88 1.68 -14.86
CA ASN A 61 2.54 1.20 -15.22
C ASN A 61 1.81 2.11 -16.23
N THR A 62 2.56 2.73 -17.16
CA THR A 62 2.03 3.65 -18.16
C THR A 62 2.60 3.31 -19.53
N THR A 63 1.73 2.98 -20.48
CA THR A 63 2.13 2.65 -21.84
C THR A 63 1.72 3.80 -22.75
N ALA A 64 2.64 4.27 -23.61
CA ALA A 64 2.32 5.26 -24.65
C ALA A 64 2.42 4.62 -26.03
N ALA A 65 1.46 4.91 -26.89
CA ALA A 65 1.37 4.35 -28.24
C ALA A 65 0.96 5.39 -29.30
N VAL A 66 1.42 5.22 -30.52
CA VAL A 66 0.96 5.97 -31.69
C VAL A 66 0.44 5.00 -32.74
N ILE A 67 -0.84 5.15 -33.09
CA ILE A 67 -1.54 4.29 -34.06
C ILE A 67 -1.82 5.12 -35.31
N SER A 68 -1.18 4.79 -36.43
CA SER A 68 -1.27 5.57 -37.68
C SER A 68 -1.66 4.71 -38.87
N GLY A 69 -2.28 5.33 -39.89
CA GLY A 69 -2.47 4.73 -41.21
C GLY A 69 -1.19 4.62 -42.06
N ARG A 70 -0.09 5.26 -41.62
CA ARG A 70 1.22 5.22 -42.28
C ARG A 70 1.88 3.86 -42.10
N ALA A 71 2.69 3.44 -43.06
CA ALA A 71 3.55 2.27 -42.89
C ALA A 71 4.48 2.47 -41.69
N LEU A 72 4.72 1.40 -40.91
CA LEU A 72 5.47 1.49 -39.65
C LEU A 72 6.87 2.10 -39.84
N ARG A 73 7.55 1.74 -40.94
CA ARG A 73 8.87 2.29 -41.29
C ARG A 73 8.85 3.81 -41.47
N ASP A 74 7.83 4.33 -42.13
CA ASP A 74 7.69 5.77 -42.40
C ASP A 74 7.29 6.52 -41.13
N LEU A 75 6.40 5.94 -40.32
CA LEU A 75 6.03 6.46 -39.02
C LEU A 75 7.25 6.57 -38.08
N ALA A 76 8.09 5.54 -38.03
CA ALA A 76 9.32 5.53 -37.22
C ALA A 76 10.32 6.60 -37.71
N ALA A 77 10.51 6.72 -39.03
CA ALA A 77 11.44 7.70 -39.61
C ALA A 77 11.02 9.16 -39.34
N LEU A 78 9.72 9.46 -39.43
CA LEU A 78 9.19 10.82 -39.31
C LEU A 78 8.93 11.24 -37.86
N SER A 79 8.45 10.32 -37.02
CA SER A 79 8.07 10.65 -35.64
C SER A 79 9.25 10.95 -34.73
N ARG A 80 10.39 10.26 -34.93
CA ARG A 80 11.55 10.28 -34.01
C ARG A 80 11.17 10.05 -32.54
N LEU A 81 10.08 9.32 -32.31
CA LEU A 81 9.68 8.88 -30.99
C LEU A 81 10.71 7.86 -30.47
N PRO A 82 10.93 7.83 -29.15
CA PRO A 82 11.89 6.91 -28.57
C PRO A 82 11.31 5.48 -28.53
N VAL A 83 12.16 4.47 -28.33
CA VAL A 83 11.77 3.04 -28.45
C VAL A 83 10.72 2.62 -27.41
N GLU A 84 10.59 3.37 -26.32
CA GLU A 84 9.62 3.13 -25.26
C GLU A 84 8.17 3.50 -25.68
N VAL A 85 7.99 4.28 -26.75
CA VAL A 85 6.66 4.59 -27.30
C VAL A 85 6.33 3.58 -28.40
N GLN A 86 5.29 2.78 -28.20
CA GLN A 86 4.90 1.76 -29.18
C GLN A 86 4.39 2.42 -30.47
N LEU A 87 4.97 2.01 -31.60
CA LEU A 87 4.54 2.49 -32.92
C LEU A 87 3.73 1.40 -33.63
N ILE A 88 2.55 1.80 -34.12
CA ILE A 88 1.63 0.91 -34.82
C ILE A 88 1.30 1.54 -36.17
N GLY A 89 1.72 0.87 -37.24
CA GLY A 89 1.53 1.28 -38.62
C GLY A 89 0.32 0.63 -39.28
N SER A 90 -0.05 1.15 -40.44
CA SER A 90 -1.06 0.61 -41.36
C SER A 90 -2.38 0.30 -40.65
N HIS A 91 -2.87 1.24 -39.83
CA HIS A 91 -4.10 1.15 -39.04
C HIS A 91 -4.16 -0.04 -38.06
N GLY A 92 -3.02 -0.61 -37.65
CA GLY A 92 -3.01 -1.76 -36.74
C GLY A 92 -2.46 -3.05 -37.30
N SER A 93 -2.00 -3.10 -38.56
CA SER A 93 -1.44 -4.34 -39.10
C SER A 93 0.05 -4.54 -38.80
N GLU A 94 0.76 -3.47 -38.47
CA GLU A 94 2.21 -3.50 -38.21
C GLU A 94 2.50 -3.01 -36.79
N PHE A 95 3.03 -3.85 -35.91
CA PHE A 95 3.50 -3.46 -34.59
C PHE A 95 5.02 -3.56 -34.52
N ASP A 96 5.65 -2.69 -33.73
CA ASP A 96 7.10 -2.67 -33.49
C ASP A 96 7.64 -4.00 -32.92
N VAL A 97 6.78 -4.79 -32.26
CA VAL A 97 7.10 -6.11 -31.67
C VAL A 97 6.78 -7.30 -32.61
N GLY A 98 6.40 -7.05 -33.87
CA GLY A 98 6.05 -8.06 -34.88
C GLY A 98 4.59 -8.02 -35.35
N PHE A 99 4.28 -8.72 -36.45
CA PHE A 99 2.92 -8.80 -37.01
C PHE A 99 1.97 -9.53 -36.05
N VAL A 100 0.92 -8.85 -35.56
CA VAL A 100 -0.13 -9.49 -34.73
C VAL A 100 -0.97 -10.49 -35.55
N HIS A 101 -1.13 -10.25 -36.85
CA HIS A 101 -1.69 -11.22 -37.79
C HIS A 101 -0.58 -11.68 -38.74
N ALA A 102 -0.16 -12.94 -38.61
CA ALA A 102 0.58 -13.58 -39.70
C ALA A 102 -0.30 -13.50 -40.95
N ILE A 103 0.13 -12.73 -41.97
CA ILE A 103 -0.53 -12.74 -43.28
C ILE A 103 -0.45 -14.17 -43.79
N ASP A 104 -1.58 -14.86 -43.81
CA ASP A 104 -1.66 -16.20 -44.35
C ASP A 104 -1.32 -16.18 -45.85
N ASN A 105 -1.05 -17.36 -46.41
CA ASN A 105 -0.63 -17.44 -47.81
C ASN A 105 -1.73 -16.93 -48.76
N ASP A 106 -2.99 -17.03 -48.37
CA ASP A 106 -4.14 -16.59 -49.16
C ASP A 106 -4.21 -15.06 -49.21
N ALA A 107 -4.03 -14.37 -48.08
CA ALA A 107 -3.98 -12.91 -48.02
C ALA A 107 -2.74 -12.35 -48.74
N LYS A 108 -1.58 -13.02 -48.66
CA LYS A 108 -0.38 -12.61 -49.45
C LYS A 108 -0.65 -12.69 -50.94
N GLN A 109 -1.31 -13.75 -51.38
CA GLN A 109 -1.65 -13.94 -52.78
C GLN A 109 -2.66 -12.90 -53.25
N LEU A 110 -3.72 -12.65 -52.46
CA LEU A 110 -4.70 -11.61 -52.74
C LEU A 110 -4.04 -10.21 -52.82
N LEU A 111 -3.08 -9.90 -51.95
CA LEU A 111 -2.38 -8.63 -51.98
C LEU A 111 -1.54 -8.48 -53.27
N ALA A 112 -0.86 -9.54 -53.70
CA ALA A 112 -0.11 -9.54 -54.96
C ALA A 112 -1.04 -9.32 -56.17
N GLU A 113 -2.24 -9.89 -56.15
CA GLU A 113 -3.26 -9.67 -57.18
C GLU A 113 -3.76 -8.22 -57.19
N ILE A 114 -4.00 -7.63 -56.01
CA ILE A 114 -4.40 -6.22 -55.88
C ILE A 114 -3.30 -5.29 -56.40
N GLN A 115 -2.04 -5.53 -56.00
CA GLN A 115 -0.90 -4.73 -56.46
C GLN A 115 -0.75 -4.79 -57.98
N THR A 116 -0.94 -5.97 -58.58
CA THR A 116 -0.92 -6.16 -60.04
C THR A 116 -2.06 -5.38 -60.71
N ALA A 117 -3.27 -5.44 -60.16
CA ALA A 117 -4.40 -4.68 -60.67
C ALA A 117 -4.19 -3.16 -60.57
N PHE A 118 -3.66 -2.69 -59.43
CA PHE A 118 -3.35 -1.28 -59.20
C PHE A 118 -2.26 -0.77 -60.14
N ALA A 119 -1.20 -1.55 -60.34
CA ALA A 119 -0.13 -1.21 -61.29
C ALA A 119 -0.66 -1.08 -62.72
N ARG A 120 -1.57 -1.97 -63.14
CA ARG A 120 -2.24 -1.87 -64.46
C ARG A 120 -3.08 -0.61 -64.56
N ILE A 121 -3.92 -0.34 -63.56
CA ILE A 121 -4.77 0.87 -63.53
C ILE A 121 -3.90 2.13 -63.56
N ALA A 122 -2.81 2.19 -62.80
CA ALA A 122 -1.93 3.35 -62.80
C ALA A 122 -1.20 3.53 -64.14
N ALA A 123 -0.75 2.45 -64.79
CA ALA A 123 -0.11 2.52 -66.10
C ALA A 123 -1.03 3.08 -67.20
N GLU A 124 -2.33 2.81 -67.13
CA GLU A 124 -3.35 3.30 -68.07
C GLU A 124 -3.81 4.75 -67.77
N ASN A 125 -3.39 5.33 -66.65
CA ASN A 125 -3.89 6.61 -66.14
C ASN A 125 -2.73 7.55 -65.72
N PRO A 126 -2.29 8.48 -66.59
CA PRO A 126 -1.22 9.42 -66.27
C PRO A 126 -1.50 10.26 -65.01
N GLY A 127 -0.52 10.34 -64.10
CA GLY A 127 -0.62 11.08 -62.84
C GLY A 127 -1.23 10.29 -61.67
N VAL A 128 -1.58 9.01 -61.88
CA VAL A 128 -2.01 8.08 -60.84
C VAL A 128 -0.79 7.33 -60.30
N THR A 129 -0.69 7.20 -58.98
CA THR A 129 0.42 6.50 -58.32
C THR A 129 -0.08 5.40 -57.40
N VAL A 130 0.69 4.32 -57.27
CA VAL A 130 0.39 3.20 -56.37
C VAL A 130 1.37 3.23 -55.20
N GLU A 131 0.84 3.09 -54.00
CA GLU A 131 1.60 2.91 -52.77
C GLU A 131 1.33 1.50 -52.25
N THR A 132 2.39 0.74 -51.99
CA THR A 132 2.29 -0.63 -51.48
C THR A 132 2.65 -0.68 -50.00
N LYS A 133 1.76 -1.23 -49.19
CA LYS A 133 1.97 -1.51 -47.76
C LYS A 133 1.97 -3.03 -47.53
N PRO A 134 2.43 -3.53 -46.38
CA PRO A 134 2.56 -4.97 -46.18
C PRO A 134 1.26 -5.77 -46.21
N ALA A 135 0.12 -5.15 -45.90
CA ALA A 135 -1.21 -5.80 -45.89
C ALA A 135 -2.25 -5.06 -46.76
N SER A 136 -1.83 -4.03 -47.51
CA SER A 136 -2.74 -3.22 -48.34
C SER A 136 -1.99 -2.56 -49.51
N ALA A 137 -2.74 -2.05 -50.47
CA ALA A 137 -2.23 -1.14 -51.50
C ALA A 137 -3.18 0.05 -51.66
N ALA A 138 -2.63 1.24 -51.87
CA ALA A 138 -3.38 2.47 -52.08
C ALA A 138 -3.13 3.04 -53.49
N LEU A 139 -4.20 3.50 -54.14
CA LEU A 139 -4.16 4.13 -55.46
C LEU A 139 -4.51 5.61 -55.32
N HIS A 140 -3.51 6.47 -55.51
CA HIS A 140 -3.60 7.92 -55.36
C HIS A 140 -3.84 8.58 -56.72
N VAL A 141 -4.82 9.48 -56.79
CA VAL A 141 -5.16 10.22 -58.02
C VAL A 141 -4.93 11.73 -57.90
N ARG A 142 -4.24 12.18 -56.84
CA ARG A 142 -4.04 13.59 -56.52
C ARG A 142 -3.30 14.38 -57.60
N ASN A 143 -2.43 13.72 -58.36
CA ASN A 143 -1.62 14.32 -59.42
C ASN A 143 -2.18 14.07 -60.82
N ALA A 144 -3.33 13.40 -60.93
CA ALA A 144 -4.04 13.17 -62.19
C ALA A 144 -5.02 14.32 -62.47
N SER A 145 -5.36 14.53 -63.74
CA SER A 145 -6.47 15.44 -64.07
C SER A 145 -7.79 14.91 -63.49
N PRO A 146 -8.79 15.75 -63.17
CA PRO A 146 -10.03 15.30 -62.55
C PRO A 146 -10.76 14.17 -63.29
N GLU A 147 -10.70 14.19 -64.63
CA GLU A 147 -11.29 13.16 -65.48
C GLU A 147 -10.54 11.82 -65.39
N ILE A 148 -9.20 11.87 -65.43
CA ILE A 148 -8.35 10.68 -65.31
C ILE A 148 -8.45 10.10 -63.90
N GLY A 149 -8.42 10.94 -62.87
CA GLY A 149 -8.57 10.51 -61.49
C GLY A 149 -9.91 9.84 -61.24
N ARG A 150 -11.02 10.41 -61.75
CA ARG A 150 -12.35 9.80 -61.62
C ARG A 150 -12.43 8.45 -62.34
N ARG A 151 -11.81 8.33 -63.51
CA ARG A 151 -11.73 7.08 -64.27
C ARG A 151 -10.98 6.00 -63.49
N ALA A 152 -9.79 6.32 -62.97
CA ALA A 152 -8.97 5.38 -62.22
C ALA A 152 -9.65 4.89 -60.93
N LEU A 153 -10.27 5.81 -60.15
CA LEU A 153 -11.02 5.43 -58.95
C LEU A 153 -12.24 4.55 -59.29
N ASN A 154 -12.95 4.82 -60.39
CA ASN A 154 -14.06 3.98 -60.82
C ASN A 154 -13.59 2.58 -61.26
N SER A 155 -12.43 2.46 -61.92
CA SER A 155 -11.83 1.16 -62.26
C SER A 155 -11.48 0.34 -61.02
N VAL A 156 -11.02 0.98 -59.94
CA VAL A 156 -10.80 0.32 -58.66
C VAL A 156 -12.12 -0.15 -58.06
N ARG A 157 -13.13 0.73 -57.98
CA ARG A 157 -14.47 0.45 -57.43
C ARG A 157 -15.21 -0.69 -58.13
N GLN A 158 -15.06 -0.80 -59.45
CA GLN A 158 -15.72 -1.84 -60.25
C GLN A 158 -14.87 -3.12 -60.40
N GLY A 159 -13.63 -3.10 -59.93
CA GLY A 159 -12.69 -4.21 -60.07
C GLY A 159 -12.22 -4.71 -58.71
N PRO A 160 -10.96 -4.47 -58.32
CA PRO A 160 -10.36 -5.06 -57.14
C PRO A 160 -11.05 -4.71 -55.82
N ALA A 161 -11.83 -3.62 -55.76
CA ALA A 161 -12.61 -3.27 -54.58
C ALA A 161 -13.79 -4.22 -54.30
N CYS A 162 -14.22 -5.01 -55.29
CA CYS A 162 -15.33 -5.97 -55.15
C CYS A 162 -14.85 -7.39 -54.85
N TRP A 163 -13.54 -7.63 -54.72
CA TRP A 163 -13.00 -8.97 -54.51
C TRP A 163 -13.28 -9.45 -53.08
N VAL A 164 -13.52 -10.76 -52.94
CA VAL A 164 -13.76 -11.39 -51.63
C VAL A 164 -12.48 -11.29 -50.79
N GLY A 165 -12.63 -10.86 -49.53
CA GLY A 165 -11.48 -10.66 -48.63
C GLY A 165 -10.82 -9.27 -48.73
N VAL A 166 -11.32 -8.39 -49.61
CA VAL A 166 -10.81 -7.02 -49.75
C VAL A 166 -11.64 -6.04 -48.92
N GLN A 167 -10.95 -5.27 -48.09
CA GLN A 167 -11.54 -4.14 -47.36
C GLN A 167 -11.18 -2.83 -48.04
N VAL A 168 -12.20 -1.99 -48.27
CA VAL A 168 -12.06 -0.74 -49.01
C VAL A 168 -12.10 0.45 -48.05
N THR A 169 -11.08 1.29 -48.10
CA THR A 169 -11.05 2.60 -47.43
C THR A 169 -10.98 3.70 -48.49
N GLU A 170 -11.98 4.57 -48.54
CA GLU A 170 -11.99 5.72 -49.46
C GLU A 170 -11.55 7.00 -48.75
N GLY A 171 -10.59 7.71 -49.33
CA GLY A 171 -10.11 9.00 -48.87
C GLY A 171 -10.23 10.08 -49.94
N LYS A 172 -9.84 11.32 -49.61
CA LYS A 172 -9.85 12.43 -50.56
C LYS A 172 -8.77 12.20 -51.65
N ALA A 173 -9.20 11.80 -52.84
CA ALA A 173 -8.35 11.47 -54.00
C ALA A 173 -7.46 10.22 -53.83
N VAL A 174 -7.93 9.23 -53.04
CA VAL A 174 -7.26 7.93 -52.86
C VAL A 174 -8.29 6.82 -52.56
N ILE A 175 -8.05 5.61 -53.04
CA ILE A 175 -8.72 4.38 -52.56
C ILE A 175 -7.64 3.39 -52.11
N GLU A 176 -7.79 2.88 -50.88
CA GLU A 176 -6.93 1.84 -50.30
C GLU A 176 -7.69 0.52 -50.19
N LEU A 177 -7.04 -0.58 -50.58
CA LEU A 177 -7.55 -1.95 -50.50
C LEU A 177 -6.66 -2.78 -49.59
N ALA A 178 -7.21 -3.25 -48.47
CA ALA A 178 -6.52 -4.10 -47.50
C ALA A 178 -7.00 -5.55 -47.58
N VAL A 179 -6.09 -6.51 -47.35
CA VAL A 179 -6.37 -7.95 -47.38
C VAL A 179 -6.52 -8.58 -45.99
N ILE A 180 -6.30 -7.79 -44.95
CA ILE A 180 -6.51 -8.15 -43.55
C ILE A 180 -7.37 -7.05 -42.93
N PRO A 181 -8.24 -7.36 -41.97
CA PRO A 181 -8.93 -6.33 -41.19
C PRO A 181 -7.92 -5.40 -40.51
N THR A 182 -7.80 -4.18 -41.00
CA THR A 182 -6.95 -3.15 -40.40
C THR A 182 -7.85 -2.09 -39.77
N ASP A 183 -7.90 -2.09 -38.44
CA ASP A 183 -8.74 -1.18 -37.67
C ASP A 183 -7.99 -0.65 -36.44
N LYS A 184 -7.98 0.69 -36.30
CA LYS A 184 -7.42 1.39 -35.13
C LYS A 184 -8.11 0.94 -33.84
N GLY A 185 -9.41 0.61 -33.89
CA GLY A 185 -10.14 0.05 -32.75
C GLY A 185 -9.58 -1.30 -32.29
N THR A 186 -9.38 -2.24 -33.21
CA THR A 186 -8.77 -3.55 -32.91
C THR A 186 -7.32 -3.40 -32.45
N ALA A 187 -6.55 -2.47 -33.02
CA ALA A 187 -5.20 -2.17 -32.58
C ALA A 187 -5.16 -1.67 -31.13
N LEU A 188 -6.04 -0.73 -30.79
CA LEU A 188 -6.16 -0.19 -29.45
C LEU A 188 -6.55 -1.27 -28.43
N ASP A 189 -7.53 -2.12 -28.77
CA ASP A 189 -7.92 -3.25 -27.92
C ASP A 189 -6.79 -4.27 -27.74
N THR A 190 -6.01 -4.54 -28.79
CA THR A 190 -4.87 -5.47 -28.72
C THR A 190 -3.85 -4.99 -27.71
N ILE A 191 -3.42 -3.72 -27.79
CA ILE A 191 -2.46 -3.13 -26.85
C ILE A 191 -3.06 -3.11 -25.44
N ARG A 192 -4.33 -2.72 -25.31
CA ARG A 192 -5.02 -2.71 -24.02
C ARG A 192 -4.96 -4.08 -23.34
N HIS A 193 -5.20 -5.17 -24.08
CA HIS A 193 -5.15 -6.52 -23.53
C HIS A 193 -3.72 -6.96 -23.21
N GLN A 194 -2.76 -6.69 -24.09
CA GLN A 194 -1.35 -7.03 -23.89
C GLN A 194 -0.78 -6.37 -22.62
N GLU A 195 -1.06 -5.08 -22.44
CA GLU A 195 -0.62 -4.29 -21.29
C GLU A 195 -1.54 -4.45 -20.08
N SER A 196 -2.66 -5.16 -20.24
CA SER A 196 -3.72 -5.30 -19.24
C SER A 196 -4.16 -3.94 -18.66
N ALA A 197 -4.28 -2.94 -19.54
CA ALA A 197 -4.56 -1.56 -19.17
C ALA A 197 -5.96 -1.42 -18.54
N SER A 198 -6.01 -0.72 -17.40
CA SER A 198 -7.24 -0.46 -16.65
C SER A 198 -8.11 0.58 -17.34
N ALA A 199 -7.48 1.57 -17.99
CA ALA A 199 -8.16 2.52 -18.86
C ALA A 199 -7.25 2.96 -20.00
N ALA A 200 -7.87 3.42 -21.09
CA ALA A 200 -7.21 3.98 -22.25
C ALA A 200 -7.60 5.45 -22.49
N VAL A 201 -6.63 6.26 -22.88
CA VAL A 201 -6.85 7.59 -23.46
C VAL A 201 -6.53 7.51 -24.95
N PHE A 202 -7.44 7.95 -25.81
CA PHE A 202 -7.21 8.00 -27.25
C PHE A 202 -7.47 9.40 -27.80
N PHE A 203 -6.49 9.94 -28.53
CA PHE A 203 -6.61 11.19 -29.29
C PHE A 203 -6.72 10.87 -30.78
N GLY A 204 -7.70 11.45 -31.46
CA GLY A 204 -7.90 11.26 -32.91
C GLY A 204 -8.64 12.43 -33.55
N ASP A 205 -8.47 12.62 -34.85
CA ASP A 205 -8.98 13.76 -35.60
C ASP A 205 -9.91 13.37 -36.76
N ASP A 206 -9.90 12.12 -37.22
CA ASP A 206 -10.56 11.75 -38.48
C ASP A 206 -11.61 10.62 -38.35
N VAL A 207 -12.20 10.24 -39.49
CA VAL A 207 -13.23 9.20 -39.56
C VAL A 207 -12.67 7.80 -39.25
N THR A 208 -11.38 7.58 -39.45
CA THR A 208 -10.73 6.30 -39.12
C THR A 208 -10.60 6.12 -37.61
N ASP A 209 -10.48 7.22 -36.85
CA ASP A 209 -10.42 7.24 -35.39
C ASP A 209 -11.74 6.92 -34.71
N GLU A 210 -12.87 7.10 -35.39
CA GLU A 210 -14.20 6.77 -34.84
C GLU A 210 -14.33 5.28 -34.47
N LYS A 211 -13.56 4.41 -35.13
CA LYS A 211 -13.51 2.99 -34.77
C LYS A 211 -12.76 2.76 -33.45
N ALA A 212 -11.73 3.56 -33.16
CA ALA A 212 -11.06 3.55 -31.87
C ALA A 212 -11.95 4.14 -30.76
N PHE A 213 -12.69 5.22 -31.01
CA PHE A 213 -13.63 5.76 -30.02
C PHE A 213 -14.77 4.78 -29.69
N ARG A 214 -15.18 3.94 -30.64
CA ARG A 214 -16.25 2.94 -30.43
C ARG A 214 -15.88 1.85 -29.41
N VAL A 215 -14.61 1.48 -29.32
CA VAL A 215 -14.15 0.42 -28.38
C VAL A 215 -13.87 0.96 -26.98
N LEU A 216 -13.78 2.28 -26.81
CA LEU A 216 -13.62 2.91 -25.50
C LEU A 216 -14.88 2.72 -24.63
N SER A 217 -14.68 2.33 -23.38
CA SER A 217 -15.77 2.08 -22.43
C SER A 217 -15.34 2.33 -20.98
N GLY A 218 -16.31 2.47 -20.07
CA GLY A 218 -16.03 2.66 -18.65
C GLY A 218 -15.19 3.92 -18.37
N PRO A 219 -14.01 3.80 -17.71
CA PRO A 219 -13.15 4.93 -17.34
C PRO A 219 -12.32 5.50 -18.51
N ASP A 220 -12.45 4.95 -19.72
CA ASP A 220 -11.69 5.38 -20.90
C ASP A 220 -12.03 6.80 -21.33
N VAL A 221 -11.07 7.47 -21.95
CA VAL A 221 -11.16 8.88 -22.36
C VAL A 221 -10.86 9.03 -23.85
N GLY A 222 -11.90 9.27 -24.66
CA GLY A 222 -11.76 9.62 -26.07
C GLY A 222 -11.80 11.13 -26.28
N ILE A 223 -10.80 11.68 -26.99
CA ILE A 223 -10.69 13.11 -27.28
C ILE A 223 -10.59 13.34 -28.79
N LYS A 224 -11.61 14.01 -29.36
CA LYS A 224 -11.62 14.47 -30.76
C LYS A 224 -10.76 15.72 -30.93
N VAL A 225 -9.92 15.76 -31.94
CA VAL A 225 -9.14 16.94 -32.35
C VAL A 225 -9.85 17.66 -33.49
N GLY A 226 -10.04 18.97 -33.39
CA GLY A 226 -10.69 19.78 -34.41
C GLY A 226 -12.22 19.60 -34.49
N GLU A 227 -12.84 20.12 -35.56
CA GLU A 227 -14.30 20.10 -35.77
C GLU A 227 -14.82 18.75 -36.33
N GLY A 228 -16.15 18.61 -36.46
CA GLY A 228 -16.84 17.44 -37.02
C GLY A 228 -17.58 16.57 -36.00
N GLU A 229 -18.54 15.75 -36.46
CA GLU A 229 -19.25 14.78 -35.63
C GLU A 229 -18.29 13.68 -35.15
N SER A 230 -18.46 13.21 -33.90
CA SER A 230 -17.59 12.20 -33.30
C SER A 230 -18.29 11.44 -32.17
N LEU A 231 -17.91 10.17 -31.98
CA LEU A 231 -18.27 9.35 -30.82
C LEU A 231 -17.50 9.77 -29.55
N ALA A 232 -16.38 10.49 -29.68
CA ALA A 232 -15.66 11.04 -28.54
C ALA A 232 -16.49 12.12 -27.83
N LYS A 233 -16.62 11.99 -26.51
CA LYS A 233 -17.39 12.94 -25.67
C LYS A 233 -16.65 14.25 -25.41
N LEU A 234 -15.32 14.24 -25.54
CA LEU A 234 -14.45 15.37 -25.24
C LEU A 234 -13.75 15.84 -26.51
N ARG A 235 -13.40 17.12 -26.54
CA ARG A 235 -12.80 17.76 -27.72
C ARG A 235 -11.69 18.75 -27.35
N VAL A 236 -10.72 18.85 -28.25
CA VAL A 236 -9.71 19.90 -28.29
C VAL A 236 -9.65 20.51 -29.70
N GLU A 237 -9.20 21.76 -29.84
CA GLU A 237 -9.34 22.50 -31.10
C GLU A 237 -8.19 22.23 -32.09
N SER A 238 -6.99 21.97 -31.56
CA SER A 238 -5.75 21.99 -32.35
C SER A 238 -4.74 20.91 -31.94
N THR A 239 -3.74 20.66 -32.78
CA THR A 239 -2.59 19.80 -32.46
C THR A 239 -1.78 20.34 -31.26
N GLU A 240 -1.76 21.66 -31.05
CA GLU A 240 -1.14 22.30 -29.90
C GLU A 240 -1.91 22.03 -28.59
N ASP A 241 -3.24 21.89 -28.66
CA ASP A 241 -4.03 21.46 -27.50
C ASP A 241 -3.77 19.98 -27.16
N VAL A 242 -3.53 19.12 -28.15
CA VAL A 242 -3.13 17.72 -27.93
C VAL A 242 -1.81 17.67 -27.16
N ALA A 243 -0.82 18.47 -27.57
CA ALA A 243 0.45 18.58 -26.86
C ALA A 243 0.26 19.03 -25.39
N ARG A 244 -0.62 20.02 -25.17
CA ARG A 244 -0.98 20.50 -23.82
C ARG A 244 -1.68 19.42 -22.99
N ALA A 245 -2.61 18.67 -23.59
CA ALA A 245 -3.34 17.60 -22.93
C ALA A 245 -2.42 16.44 -22.52
N LEU A 246 -1.52 16.01 -23.41
CA LEU A 246 -0.52 14.98 -23.12
C LEU A 246 0.45 15.42 -22.03
N ALA A 247 0.93 16.67 -22.06
CA ALA A 247 1.82 17.19 -21.03
C ALA A 247 1.13 17.30 -19.66
N PHE A 248 -0.14 17.74 -19.63
CA PHE A 248 -0.96 17.77 -18.42
C PHE A 248 -1.17 16.36 -17.86
N LEU A 249 -1.52 15.39 -18.71
CA LEU A 249 -1.68 13.99 -18.31
C LEU A 249 -0.38 13.40 -17.74
N ALA A 250 0.76 13.69 -18.36
CA ALA A 250 2.08 13.25 -17.88
C ALA A 250 2.39 13.79 -16.48
N GLU A 251 2.08 15.06 -16.22
CA GLU A 251 2.32 15.69 -14.92
C GLU A 251 1.36 15.17 -13.85
N GLU A 252 0.07 15.02 -14.15
CA GLU A 252 -0.91 14.43 -13.23
C GLU A 252 -0.54 12.98 -12.90
N ARG A 253 -0.13 12.19 -13.89
CA ARG A 253 0.32 10.80 -13.71
C ARG A 253 1.56 10.74 -12.82
N ARG A 254 2.57 11.57 -13.10
CA ARG A 254 3.80 11.67 -12.29
C ARG A 254 3.50 12.09 -10.85
N THR A 255 2.65 13.09 -10.68
CA THR A 255 2.24 13.62 -9.37
C THR A 255 1.51 12.55 -8.55
N TRP A 256 0.63 11.79 -9.19
CA TRP A 256 -0.07 10.68 -8.57
C TRP A 256 0.90 9.53 -8.20
N LEU A 257 1.77 9.11 -9.12
CA LEU A 257 2.80 8.09 -8.87
C LEU A 257 3.80 8.49 -7.78
N ALA A 258 4.08 9.79 -7.63
CA ALA A 258 4.91 10.31 -6.55
C ALA A 258 4.19 10.35 -5.19
N GLY A 259 2.89 10.03 -5.16
CA GLY A 259 2.06 10.07 -3.94
C GLY A 259 1.70 11.47 -3.46
N ALA A 260 1.85 12.51 -4.29
CA ALA A 260 1.70 13.90 -3.84
C ALA A 260 0.28 14.25 -3.34
N SER A 261 -0.74 13.51 -3.78
CA SER A 261 -2.12 13.66 -3.29
C SER A 261 -2.46 12.72 -2.13
N ALA A 262 -1.60 11.75 -1.81
CA ALA A 262 -1.82 10.84 -0.69
C ALA A 262 -1.43 11.54 0.61
N PRO A 263 -2.25 11.47 1.68
CA PRO A 263 -1.83 11.94 2.98
C PRO A 263 -0.55 11.21 3.40
N ARG A 264 0.49 11.96 3.76
CA ARG A 264 1.75 11.37 4.22
C ARG A 264 1.50 10.47 5.43
N ILE A 265 2.07 9.27 5.44
CA ILE A 265 1.81 8.23 6.44
C ILE A 265 2.11 8.75 7.86
N GLU A 266 3.24 9.43 8.04
CA GLU A 266 3.64 9.98 9.36
C GLU A 266 2.65 11.02 9.91
N ARG A 267 1.80 11.60 9.05
CA ARG A 267 0.81 12.61 9.44
C ARG A 267 -0.55 12.02 9.77
N LEU A 268 -0.73 10.71 9.63
CA LEU A 268 -1.95 10.02 10.01
C LEU A 268 -2.00 9.81 11.51
N THR A 269 -3.18 10.04 12.09
CA THR A 269 -3.42 9.93 13.53
C THR A 269 -4.39 8.78 13.80
N MET A 270 -4.02 7.87 14.70
CA MET A 270 -4.84 6.73 15.08
C MET A 270 -5.85 7.09 16.19
N LEU A 271 -7.11 6.74 15.97
CA LEU A 271 -8.12 6.57 17.02
C LEU A 271 -8.19 5.10 17.38
N ALA A 272 -8.43 4.79 18.66
CA ALA A 272 -8.63 3.41 19.11
C ALA A 272 -9.70 3.31 20.19
N SER A 273 -10.37 2.16 20.20
CA SER A 273 -11.15 1.60 21.30
C SER A 273 -10.65 0.17 21.56
N PRO A 274 -11.14 -0.52 22.60
CA PRO A 274 -10.76 -1.91 22.84
C PRO A 274 -11.15 -2.89 21.72
N ARG A 275 -11.98 -2.49 20.75
CA ARG A 275 -12.46 -3.33 19.65
C ARG A 275 -12.10 -2.82 18.26
N SER A 276 -11.78 -1.54 18.10
CA SER A 276 -11.69 -0.93 16.77
C SER A 276 -10.62 0.14 16.70
N VAL A 277 -10.09 0.31 15.50
CA VAL A 277 -9.16 1.37 15.15
C VAL A 277 -9.69 2.19 13.97
N ALA A 278 -9.30 3.45 13.88
CA ALA A 278 -9.56 4.31 12.74
C ALA A 278 -8.35 5.24 12.51
N LEU A 279 -8.12 5.68 11.28
CA LEU A 279 -7.11 6.69 10.98
C LEU A 279 -7.73 8.00 10.50
N LEU A 280 -7.19 9.11 11.00
CA LEU A 280 -7.51 10.47 10.63
C LEU A 280 -6.36 11.12 9.87
N THR A 281 -6.68 11.87 8.82
CA THR A 281 -5.76 12.83 8.22
C THR A 281 -5.66 14.11 9.07
N PRO A 282 -4.63 14.96 8.87
CA PRO A 282 -4.47 16.22 9.60
C PRO A 282 -5.66 17.18 9.49
N ASP A 283 -6.43 17.08 8.42
CA ASP A 283 -7.61 17.89 8.10
C ASP A 283 -8.94 17.23 8.51
N ALA A 284 -8.90 16.31 9.47
CA ALA A 284 -10.05 15.60 10.03
C ALA A 284 -10.88 14.83 8.99
N THR A 285 -10.22 14.16 8.06
CA THR A 285 -10.84 13.10 7.26
C THR A 285 -10.55 11.74 7.88
N VAL A 286 -11.60 10.99 8.24
CA VAL A 286 -11.49 9.57 8.58
C VAL A 286 -11.20 8.83 7.27
N THR A 287 -9.97 8.36 7.15
CA THR A 287 -9.42 7.77 5.91
C THR A 287 -9.31 6.26 5.96
N TRP A 288 -9.42 5.69 7.17
CA TRP A 288 -9.38 4.25 7.43
C TRP A 288 -10.33 3.91 8.57
N PHE A 289 -11.23 2.94 8.35
CA PHE A 289 -12.14 2.42 9.38
C PHE A 289 -12.73 1.08 8.93
N CYS A 290 -12.62 0.04 9.76
CA CYS A 290 -13.13 -1.30 9.48
C CYS A 290 -14.33 -1.63 10.38
N HIS A 291 -15.18 -2.54 9.93
CA HIS A 291 -16.32 -3.05 10.70
C HIS A 291 -16.63 -4.50 10.29
N PRO A 292 -17.00 -5.39 11.23
CA PRO A 292 -17.10 -5.16 12.68
C PRO A 292 -15.77 -5.02 13.41
N GLU A 293 -14.73 -5.68 12.90
CA GLU A 293 -13.45 -5.81 13.59
C GLU A 293 -12.30 -5.14 12.82
N PRO A 294 -11.12 -4.94 13.44
CA PRO A 294 -9.99 -4.29 12.78
C PRO A 294 -9.48 -5.03 11.53
N ASP A 295 -9.56 -6.36 11.51
CA ASP A 295 -9.18 -7.22 10.39
C ASP A 295 -10.30 -7.45 9.37
N SER A 296 -11.51 -6.93 9.63
CA SER A 296 -12.66 -6.99 8.72
C SER A 296 -12.49 -6.04 7.53
N ALA A 297 -13.41 -6.10 6.56
CA ALA A 297 -13.35 -5.20 5.42
C ALA A 297 -13.55 -3.72 5.82
N ALA A 298 -12.89 -2.82 5.09
CA ALA A 298 -12.95 -1.40 5.37
C ALA A 298 -14.29 -0.79 4.91
N VAL A 299 -14.89 0.04 5.78
CA VAL A 299 -15.99 0.97 5.44
C VAL A 299 -15.44 2.26 4.82
N PHE A 300 -14.26 2.68 5.28
CA PHE A 300 -13.49 3.76 4.69
C PHE A 300 -12.10 3.23 4.35
N ALA A 301 -11.78 3.19 3.06
CA ALA A 301 -10.48 2.82 2.50
C ALA A 301 -9.89 3.96 1.65
N HIS A 302 -10.25 5.22 1.95
CA HIS A 302 -9.71 6.41 1.29
C HIS A 302 -8.18 6.43 1.25
N LEU A 303 -7.52 5.85 2.24
CA LEU A 303 -6.06 5.75 2.26
C LEU A 303 -5.50 4.98 1.04
N LEU A 304 -6.24 3.99 0.55
CA LEU A 304 -5.85 3.11 -0.56
C LEU A 304 -6.57 3.44 -1.87
N GLY A 305 -7.70 4.13 -1.84
CA GLY A 305 -8.48 4.42 -3.05
C GLY A 305 -9.04 5.83 -3.19
N GLY A 306 -8.61 6.77 -2.34
CA GLY A 306 -9.09 8.14 -2.35
C GLY A 306 -10.61 8.23 -2.15
N ASN A 307 -11.23 9.28 -2.69
CA ASN A 307 -12.66 9.54 -2.48
C ASN A 307 -13.58 8.39 -2.91
N ALA A 308 -13.19 7.64 -3.95
CA ALA A 308 -13.98 6.50 -4.45
C ALA A 308 -14.02 5.32 -3.45
N ALA A 309 -13.02 5.21 -2.58
CA ALA A 309 -12.92 4.17 -1.55
C ALA A 309 -13.43 4.61 -0.17
N GLY A 310 -14.10 5.76 -0.10
CA GLY A 310 -14.94 6.16 1.02
C GLY A 310 -14.20 6.82 2.16
N HIS A 311 -14.84 7.86 2.71
CA HIS A 311 -14.28 8.70 3.75
C HIS A 311 -15.39 9.37 4.57
N PHE A 312 -15.00 9.91 5.73
CA PHE A 312 -15.85 10.80 6.52
C PHE A 312 -15.07 12.06 6.88
N THR A 313 -15.42 13.19 6.26
CA THR A 313 -14.69 14.46 6.37
C THR A 313 -15.50 15.51 7.09
N VAL A 314 -14.83 16.27 7.97
CA VAL A 314 -15.34 17.53 8.55
C VAL A 314 -14.29 18.61 8.29
N ALA A 315 -14.66 19.67 7.58
CA ALA A 315 -13.78 20.78 7.25
C ALA A 315 -14.51 22.12 7.40
N PRO A 316 -13.81 23.25 7.60
CA PRO A 316 -14.45 24.57 7.58
C PRO A 316 -15.06 24.88 6.20
N GLU A 317 -16.21 25.54 6.16
CA GLU A 317 -16.87 25.93 4.90
C GLU A 317 -15.97 26.84 4.06
N ARG A 318 -15.29 27.77 4.71
CA ARG A 318 -14.20 28.54 4.10
C ARG A 318 -12.91 27.74 4.22
N ALA A 319 -12.39 27.29 3.08
CA ALA A 319 -11.17 26.51 3.00
C ALA A 319 -10.03 27.16 3.81
N GLY A 320 -9.40 26.35 4.66
CA GLY A 320 -8.30 26.75 5.52
C GLY A 320 -7.57 25.52 6.04
N LEU A 321 -6.27 25.66 6.25
CA LEU A 321 -5.47 24.59 6.83
C LEU A 321 -5.73 24.51 8.35
N PRO A 322 -5.75 23.30 8.93
CA PRO A 322 -5.75 23.13 10.38
C PRO A 322 -4.54 23.83 11.00
N LEU A 323 -4.75 24.49 12.14
CA LEU A 323 -3.69 25.08 12.96
C LEU A 323 -2.95 24.02 13.77
N SER A 324 -3.64 22.97 14.20
CA SER A 324 -3.07 21.87 14.97
C SER A 324 -3.98 20.65 14.97
N GLN A 325 -3.38 19.45 15.03
CA GLN A 325 -4.04 18.21 15.42
C GLN A 325 -3.23 17.56 16.55
N ARG A 326 -3.88 17.16 17.64
CA ARG A 326 -3.21 16.58 18.81
C ARG A 326 -4.11 15.61 19.55
N TYR A 327 -3.51 14.70 20.31
CA TYR A 327 -4.24 13.92 21.30
C TYR A 327 -4.63 14.78 22.50
N VAL A 328 -5.79 14.51 23.09
CA VAL A 328 -6.05 14.86 24.49
C VAL A 328 -5.10 14.03 25.34
N ASP A 329 -4.35 14.69 26.23
CA ASP A 329 -3.22 14.05 26.92
C ASP A 329 -3.64 12.77 27.65
N GLY A 330 -2.83 11.71 27.50
CA GLY A 330 -3.09 10.40 28.11
C GLY A 330 -4.25 9.62 27.49
N THR A 331 -4.79 10.01 26.33
CA THR A 331 -5.96 9.35 25.71
C THR A 331 -5.76 8.97 24.24
N MET A 332 -6.77 8.33 23.63
CA MET A 332 -6.89 8.13 22.18
C MET A 332 -7.90 9.09 21.52
N THR A 333 -8.33 10.13 22.22
CA THR A 333 -9.19 11.20 21.69
C THR A 333 -8.34 12.23 20.96
N VAL A 334 -8.78 12.65 19.77
CA VAL A 334 -8.04 13.59 18.92
C VAL A 334 -8.81 14.91 18.79
N GLU A 335 -8.09 16.02 18.93
CA GLU A 335 -8.59 17.36 18.66
C GLU A 335 -7.91 17.93 17.41
N THR A 336 -8.71 18.30 16.40
CA THR A 336 -8.27 19.07 15.23
C THR A 336 -8.82 20.50 15.32
N ARG A 337 -7.97 21.51 15.18
CA ARG A 337 -8.35 22.92 15.34
C ARG A 337 -8.01 23.76 14.12
N TRP A 338 -8.95 24.59 13.72
CA TRP A 338 -8.79 25.73 12.81
C TRP A 338 -8.99 27.04 13.59
N ALA A 339 -8.87 28.19 12.94
CA ALA A 339 -8.98 29.50 13.60
C ALA A 339 -10.32 29.74 14.31
N SER A 340 -11.44 29.23 13.77
CA SER A 340 -12.79 29.44 14.32
C SER A 340 -13.63 28.16 14.35
N LEU A 341 -12.98 27.01 14.25
CA LEU A 341 -13.64 25.69 14.23
C LEU A 341 -12.74 24.67 14.96
N GLY A 342 -13.33 23.78 15.74
CA GLY A 342 -12.66 22.64 16.36
C GLY A 342 -13.46 21.37 16.20
N VAL A 343 -12.78 20.26 15.95
CA VAL A 343 -13.37 18.93 15.84
C VAL A 343 -12.71 18.02 16.87
N VAL A 344 -13.52 17.31 17.65
CA VAL A 344 -13.06 16.25 18.55
C VAL A 344 -13.56 14.91 18.05
N ASP A 345 -12.65 13.98 17.82
CA ASP A 345 -12.92 12.64 17.30
C ASP A 345 -12.52 11.59 18.35
N TYR A 346 -13.40 10.63 18.64
CA TYR A 346 -13.10 9.48 19.50
C TYR A 346 -13.95 8.26 19.18
N LEU A 347 -13.39 7.09 19.47
CA LEU A 347 -14.11 5.81 19.49
C LEU A 347 -14.52 5.51 20.93
N PRO A 348 -15.83 5.37 21.25
CA PRO A 348 -16.25 4.97 22.59
C PRO A 348 -15.72 3.57 22.94
N HIS A 349 -15.30 3.40 24.20
CA HIS A 349 -14.76 2.12 24.68
C HIS A 349 -15.85 1.10 25.09
N ASP A 350 -17.04 1.58 25.46
CA ASP A 350 -18.15 0.85 26.06
C ASP A 350 -19.25 0.51 25.05
N VAL A 351 -18.83 0.01 23.89
CA VAL A 351 -19.72 -0.39 22.80
C VAL A 351 -20.02 -1.90 22.90
N ALA A 352 -21.28 -2.25 22.61
CA ALA A 352 -21.74 -3.64 22.57
C ALA A 352 -20.92 -4.48 21.55
N PRO A 353 -20.84 -5.80 21.72
CA PRO A 353 -20.23 -6.68 20.71
C PRO A 353 -20.86 -6.51 19.33
N ASN A 354 -20.09 -6.73 18.26
CA ASN A 354 -20.50 -6.57 16.85
C ASN A 354 -20.98 -5.16 16.47
N ARG A 355 -20.65 -4.15 17.29
CA ARG A 355 -20.99 -2.76 17.03
C ARG A 355 -19.73 -1.91 17.10
N THR A 356 -19.62 -0.99 16.15
CA THR A 356 -18.51 -0.03 16.09
C THR A 356 -19.08 1.37 16.01
N ASP A 357 -18.67 2.23 16.93
CA ASP A 357 -19.13 3.61 17.00
C ASP A 357 -17.96 4.58 16.83
N LEU A 358 -18.17 5.63 16.04
CA LEU A 358 -17.29 6.79 15.94
C LEU A 358 -18.09 8.05 16.27
N THR A 359 -17.65 8.80 17.28
CA THR A 359 -18.27 10.08 17.66
C THR A 359 -17.36 11.23 17.25
N ARG A 360 -17.97 12.22 16.58
CA ARG A 360 -17.32 13.45 16.14
C ARG A 360 -18.09 14.65 16.66
N VAL A 361 -17.42 15.58 17.33
CA VAL A 361 -18.03 16.77 17.94
C VAL A 361 -17.44 18.01 17.32
N ILE A 362 -18.28 18.81 16.68
CA ILE A 362 -17.90 20.04 15.98
C ILE A 362 -18.28 21.22 16.87
N THR A 363 -17.33 22.11 17.11
CA THR A 363 -17.45 23.31 17.97
C THR A 363 -16.84 24.52 17.28
N GLY A 364 -17.25 25.73 17.67
CA GLY A 364 -16.66 26.99 17.20
C GLY A 364 -17.70 27.91 16.59
N ASP A 365 -17.23 29.02 16.00
CA ASP A 365 -18.08 30.11 15.50
C ASP A 365 -18.18 30.14 13.97
N ALA A 366 -17.49 29.24 13.28
CA ALA A 366 -17.54 29.11 11.82
C ALA A 366 -18.34 27.88 11.39
N LYS A 367 -19.00 27.98 10.24
CA LYS A 367 -19.69 26.86 9.61
C LYS A 367 -18.71 25.78 9.15
N ALA A 368 -19.13 24.53 9.25
CA ALA A 368 -18.39 23.37 8.77
C ALA A 368 -19.15 22.67 7.64
N VAL A 369 -18.41 22.11 6.69
CA VAL A 369 -18.90 21.19 5.67
C VAL A 369 -18.60 19.78 6.15
N VAL A 370 -19.63 18.94 6.19
CA VAL A 370 -19.55 17.52 6.52
C VAL A 370 -19.80 16.71 5.27
N THR A 371 -18.92 15.76 4.96
CA THR A 371 -19.09 14.81 3.86
C THR A 371 -18.99 13.39 4.40
N PHE A 372 -20.06 12.61 4.24
CA PHE A 372 -20.15 11.22 4.64
C PHE A 372 -20.32 10.32 3.41
N ALA A 373 -19.27 9.58 3.08
CA ALA A 373 -19.20 8.72 1.90
C ALA A 373 -18.81 7.28 2.31
N PRO A 374 -19.73 6.49 2.92
CA PRO A 374 -19.47 5.10 3.25
C PRO A 374 -19.23 4.27 2.00
N ARG A 375 -18.16 3.46 1.99
CA ARG A 375 -17.80 2.53 0.92
C ARG A 375 -17.39 1.16 1.52
N PRO A 376 -18.36 0.40 2.03
CA PRO A 376 -18.13 -0.92 2.64
C PRO A 376 -17.47 -1.90 1.67
N GLU A 377 -16.87 -2.97 2.21
CA GLU A 377 -16.13 -3.96 1.44
C GLU A 377 -15.05 -3.34 0.57
N PHE A 378 -14.29 -2.37 1.11
CA PHE A 378 -13.27 -1.63 0.35
C PHE A 378 -13.82 -0.90 -0.89
N GLY A 379 -15.10 -0.54 -0.88
CA GLY A 379 -15.82 0.09 -1.99
C GLY A 379 -16.37 -0.86 -3.05
N GLN A 380 -16.35 -2.17 -2.81
CA GLN A 380 -16.92 -3.17 -3.71
C GLN A 380 -18.45 -3.24 -3.65
N VAL A 381 -19.05 -2.77 -2.55
CA VAL A 381 -20.51 -2.78 -2.37
C VAL A 381 -21.10 -1.39 -2.58
N GLN A 382 -22.13 -1.32 -3.43
CA GLN A 382 -22.94 -0.12 -3.60
C GLN A 382 -23.91 0.03 -2.44
N VAL A 383 -23.99 1.23 -1.89
CA VAL A 383 -24.89 1.56 -0.77
C VAL A 383 -25.87 2.64 -1.18
N ARG A 384 -27.05 2.61 -0.55
CA ARG A 384 -28.03 3.71 -0.60
C ARG A 384 -28.10 4.41 0.74
N ILE A 385 -28.13 5.74 0.70
CA ILE A 385 -28.20 6.63 1.86
C ILE A 385 -29.57 7.31 1.87
N GLU A 386 -30.32 7.07 2.93
CA GLU A 386 -31.60 7.71 3.19
C GLU A 386 -31.44 8.76 4.29
N ALA A 387 -31.79 10.01 3.99
CA ALA A 387 -31.91 11.05 5.00
C ALA A 387 -33.22 10.88 5.79
N VAL A 388 -33.10 10.81 7.11
CA VAL A 388 -34.21 10.64 8.05
C VAL A 388 -34.14 11.70 9.17
N ARG A 389 -35.21 11.86 9.95
CA ARG A 389 -35.35 12.95 10.94
C ARG A 389 -34.14 13.16 11.86
N ASN A 390 -33.45 12.09 12.27
CA ASN A 390 -32.34 12.15 13.24
C ASN A 390 -30.98 11.78 12.62
N GLY A 391 -30.86 11.79 11.29
CA GLY A 391 -29.60 11.56 10.59
C GLY A 391 -29.75 10.73 9.32
N LEU A 392 -28.86 9.77 9.10
CA LEU A 392 -28.82 8.96 7.87
C LEU A 392 -28.96 7.47 8.19
N ARG A 393 -29.60 6.74 7.27
CA ARG A 393 -29.58 5.28 7.21
C ARG A 393 -28.84 4.82 5.97
N VAL A 394 -27.95 3.84 6.12
CA VAL A 394 -27.22 3.22 5.03
C VAL A 394 -27.76 1.81 4.82
N SER A 395 -28.08 1.48 3.58
CA SER A 395 -28.59 0.16 3.17
C SER A 395 -27.80 -0.38 2.00
N GLY A 396 -27.86 -1.70 1.78
CA GLY A 396 -27.06 -2.41 0.76
C GLY A 396 -25.87 -3.18 1.34
N THR A 397 -25.64 -3.08 2.64
CA THR A 397 -24.64 -3.86 3.41
C THR A 397 -25.28 -5.01 4.16
N ASN A 398 -24.46 -6.01 4.55
CA ASN A 398 -24.91 -7.10 5.43
C ASN A 398 -25.24 -6.59 6.84
N ASP A 399 -24.42 -5.69 7.38
CA ASP A 399 -24.63 -5.09 8.70
C ASP A 399 -25.32 -3.73 8.61
N PRO A 400 -26.30 -3.43 9.49
CA PRO A 400 -26.97 -2.15 9.48
C PRO A 400 -26.03 -1.02 9.92
N MET A 401 -26.11 0.12 9.24
CA MET A 401 -25.27 1.29 9.52
C MET A 401 -26.10 2.56 9.50
N VAL A 402 -25.86 3.42 10.49
CA VAL A 402 -26.53 4.72 10.62
C VAL A 402 -25.54 5.81 11.00
N LEU A 403 -25.81 7.03 10.56
CA LEU A 403 -25.14 8.23 11.06
C LEU A 403 -26.17 9.03 11.85
N ARG A 404 -26.09 9.00 13.18
CA ARG A 404 -26.95 9.84 14.01
C ARG A 404 -26.41 11.27 14.01
N SER A 405 -27.24 12.21 13.58
CA SER A 405 -26.88 13.62 13.43
C SER A 405 -28.13 14.50 13.62
N PRO A 406 -28.63 14.64 14.85
CA PRO A 406 -29.87 15.38 15.11
C PRO A 406 -29.73 16.84 14.66
N GLY A 407 -30.74 17.37 13.98
CA GLY A 407 -30.75 18.76 13.51
C GLY A 407 -29.86 19.04 12.29
N VAL A 408 -29.25 18.02 11.68
CA VAL A 408 -28.46 18.17 10.45
C VAL A 408 -29.32 17.87 9.22
N GLU A 409 -29.38 18.82 8.30
CA GLU A 409 -30.01 18.64 6.99
C GLU A 409 -28.97 18.14 5.98
N TRP A 410 -29.28 17.01 5.34
CA TRP A 410 -28.36 16.34 4.42
C TRP A 410 -28.83 16.45 2.97
N GLU A 411 -27.89 16.80 2.10
CA GLU A 411 -28.00 16.65 0.65
C GLU A 411 -27.37 15.31 0.26
N ILE A 412 -28.16 14.42 -0.35
CA ILE A 412 -27.64 13.17 -0.91
C ILE A 412 -27.20 13.43 -2.36
N VAL A 413 -25.92 13.20 -2.61
CA VAL A 413 -25.28 13.34 -3.93
C VAL A 413 -24.97 11.95 -4.45
N SER A 414 -25.40 11.65 -5.68
CA SER A 414 -25.10 10.41 -6.38
C SER A 414 -24.31 10.69 -7.66
N ASP A 415 -23.29 9.89 -7.93
CA ASP A 415 -22.56 9.87 -9.21
C ASP A 415 -23.05 8.73 -10.14
N GLY A 416 -24.16 8.07 -9.78
CA GLY A 416 -24.73 6.92 -10.47
C GLY A 416 -24.21 5.57 -9.96
N THR A 417 -22.98 5.50 -9.45
CA THR A 417 -22.41 4.25 -8.88
C THR A 417 -22.47 4.27 -7.35
N TYR A 418 -22.24 5.43 -6.75
CA TYR A 418 -22.17 5.59 -5.32
C TYR A 418 -22.95 6.81 -4.83
N GLU A 419 -23.45 6.72 -3.61
CA GLU A 419 -24.08 7.84 -2.90
C GLU A 419 -23.16 8.38 -1.80
N GLN A 420 -23.21 9.69 -1.57
CA GLN A 420 -22.60 10.35 -0.43
C GLN A 420 -23.58 11.40 0.12
N ALA A 421 -23.48 11.69 1.42
CA ALA A 421 -24.25 12.74 2.05
C ALA A 421 -23.35 13.94 2.36
N ARG A 422 -23.83 15.14 2.05
CA ARG A 422 -23.16 16.40 2.34
C ARG A 422 -24.06 17.32 3.15
N ALA A 423 -23.50 17.98 4.16
CA ALA A 423 -24.22 18.97 4.96
C ALA A 423 -23.33 20.18 5.26
N VAL A 424 -23.94 21.35 5.43
CA VAL A 424 -23.30 22.53 6.03
C VAL A 424 -23.92 22.72 7.41
N VAL A 425 -23.10 22.72 8.45
CA VAL A 425 -23.53 22.80 9.84
C VAL A 425 -22.95 24.04 10.53
N ASP A 426 -23.69 24.58 11.49
CA ASP A 426 -23.32 25.78 12.24
C ASP A 426 -23.18 25.45 13.73
N PRO A 427 -21.95 25.28 14.25
CA PRO A 427 -21.70 24.94 15.65
C PRO A 427 -21.70 26.15 16.60
N SER A 428 -22.05 27.36 16.14
CA SER A 428 -21.97 28.61 16.94
C SER A 428 -23.03 28.71 18.03
N VAL A 429 -24.17 28.00 17.88
CA VAL A 429 -25.24 27.97 18.89
C VAL A 429 -25.00 26.84 19.90
N GLU A 430 -24.77 25.63 19.39
CA GLU A 430 -24.47 24.44 20.18
C GLU A 430 -23.54 23.50 19.40
N PRO A 431 -22.75 22.64 20.10
CA PRO A 431 -21.90 21.66 19.43
C PRO A 431 -22.72 20.71 18.56
N VAL A 432 -22.25 20.47 17.33
CA VAL A 432 -22.86 19.48 16.43
C VAL A 432 -22.22 18.13 16.69
N VAL A 433 -23.03 17.15 17.08
CA VAL A 433 -22.58 15.78 17.39
C VAL A 433 -22.99 14.83 16.28
N LEU A 434 -22.00 14.14 15.70
CA LEU A 434 -22.18 13.12 14.68
C LEU A 434 -21.72 11.77 15.24
N GLU A 435 -22.59 10.76 15.18
CA GLU A 435 -22.28 9.42 15.67
C GLU A 435 -22.51 8.41 14.55
N LEU A 436 -21.41 7.96 13.92
CA LEU A 436 -21.46 6.81 13.03
C LEU A 436 -21.59 5.56 13.89
N ARG A 437 -22.62 4.75 13.65
CA ARG A 437 -22.91 3.51 14.35
C ARG A 437 -23.06 2.41 13.31
N CYS A 438 -22.15 1.43 13.36
CA CYS A 438 -22.18 0.25 12.50
C CYS A 438 -22.59 -0.97 13.33
N GLY A 439 -23.34 -1.91 12.75
CA GLY A 439 -23.92 -3.06 13.44
C GLY A 439 -25.27 -2.76 14.12
N THR A 440 -25.86 -1.58 13.90
CA THR A 440 -27.18 -1.22 14.42
C THR A 440 -27.92 -0.24 13.52
N ALA A 441 -29.26 -0.35 13.50
CA ALA A 441 -30.16 0.62 12.84
C ALA A 441 -30.68 1.70 13.80
N ASP A 442 -30.21 1.71 15.05
CA ASP A 442 -30.72 2.57 16.12
C ASP A 442 -30.16 4.00 16.05
N LEU A 443 -31.07 4.96 15.85
CA LEU A 443 -30.80 6.41 15.84
C LEU A 443 -31.22 7.09 17.15
N ALA A 444 -31.67 6.34 18.16
CA ALA A 444 -32.08 6.89 19.44
C ALA A 444 -30.93 7.66 20.11
N PRO A 445 -31.24 8.77 20.80
CA PRO A 445 -30.25 9.44 21.65
C PRO A 445 -29.73 8.47 22.71
N SER A 446 -28.45 8.59 23.05
CA SER A 446 -27.95 7.94 24.26
C SER A 446 -28.58 8.59 25.49
N MET A 447 -28.88 7.80 26.51
CA MET A 447 -29.35 8.30 27.81
C MET A 447 -28.30 9.16 28.51
N THR A 448 -27.01 8.89 28.24
CA THR A 448 -25.90 9.65 28.79
C THR A 448 -25.49 10.75 27.79
N PRO A 449 -25.43 12.03 28.20
CA PRO A 449 -24.98 13.13 27.34
C PRO A 449 -23.60 12.87 26.73
N GLU A 450 -23.37 13.36 25.51
CA GLU A 450 -22.11 13.17 24.77
C GLU A 450 -20.90 13.57 25.61
N ARG A 451 -20.90 14.75 26.23
CA ARG A 451 -19.78 15.23 27.05
C ARG A 451 -19.38 14.25 28.14
N GLN A 452 -20.36 13.62 28.79
CA GLN A 452 -20.12 12.64 29.84
C GLN A 452 -19.60 11.32 29.25
N ARG A 453 -20.15 10.85 28.12
CA ARG A 453 -19.63 9.67 27.41
C ARG A 453 -18.17 9.86 26.98
N ARG A 454 -17.83 11.02 26.43
CA ARG A 454 -16.45 11.36 26.07
C ARG A 454 -15.53 11.33 27.27
N GLN A 455 -15.94 11.93 28.40
CA GLN A 455 -15.16 11.88 29.63
C GLN A 455 -14.93 10.45 30.12
N ILE A 456 -15.92 9.56 30.03
CA ILE A 456 -15.75 8.15 30.41
C ILE A 456 -14.75 7.46 29.46
N ALA A 457 -14.84 7.71 28.15
CA ALA A 457 -13.88 7.16 27.17
C ALA A 457 -12.45 7.70 27.40
N GLU A 458 -12.30 8.99 27.70
CA GLU A 458 -11.01 9.61 28.05
C GLU A 458 -10.44 9.05 29.36
N GLN A 459 -11.29 8.82 30.36
CA GLN A 459 -10.90 8.24 31.66
C GLN A 459 -10.41 6.80 31.51
N TYR A 460 -11.04 6.00 30.64
CA TYR A 460 -10.58 4.64 30.35
C TYR A 460 -9.10 4.60 29.95
N TRP A 461 -8.69 5.48 29.03
CA TRP A 461 -7.30 5.55 28.58
C TRP A 461 -6.36 6.21 29.60
N SER A 462 -6.77 7.35 30.17
CA SER A 462 -5.89 8.14 31.04
C SER A 462 -5.62 7.46 32.39
N GLN A 463 -6.59 6.70 32.92
CA GLN A 463 -6.39 5.89 34.14
C GLN A 463 -5.40 4.74 33.89
N TRP A 464 -5.51 4.06 32.74
CA TRP A 464 -4.56 3.03 32.36
C TRP A 464 -3.14 3.62 32.21
N ALA A 465 -3.01 4.72 31.47
CA ALA A 465 -1.71 5.37 31.25
C ALA A 465 -1.08 5.89 32.55
N ALA A 466 -1.89 6.33 33.53
CA ALA A 466 -1.42 6.78 34.84
C ALA A 466 -0.84 5.65 35.71
N GLY A 467 -1.18 4.39 35.43
CA GLY A 467 -0.63 3.22 36.13
C GLY A 467 0.75 2.77 35.62
N LEU A 468 1.23 3.33 34.51
CA LEU A 468 2.47 2.89 33.87
C LEU A 468 3.73 3.47 34.53
N GLN A 469 4.78 2.65 34.54
CA GLN A 469 6.14 3.05 34.89
C GLN A 469 6.89 3.49 33.63
N LEU A 470 6.68 4.73 33.22
CA LEU A 470 7.30 5.27 32.00
C LEU A 470 8.80 5.58 32.23
N PRO A 471 9.67 5.32 31.24
CA PRO A 471 11.06 5.74 31.33
C PRO A 471 11.16 7.29 31.37
N PRO A 472 12.13 7.84 32.11
CA PRO A 472 12.27 9.28 32.29
C PRO A 472 12.72 10.02 31.03
N LEU A 473 13.26 9.31 30.04
CA LEU A 473 13.66 9.88 28.76
C LEU A 473 12.44 10.06 27.85
N LYS A 474 12.12 11.32 27.50
CA LYS A 474 11.00 11.70 26.62
C LYS A 474 9.64 11.10 27.07
N PRO A 475 9.22 11.27 28.33
CA PRO A 475 8.12 10.51 28.93
C PRO A 475 6.79 10.67 28.19
N ASP A 476 6.50 11.84 27.60
CA ASP A 476 5.27 12.05 26.82
C ASP A 476 5.22 11.23 25.53
N LEU A 477 6.36 11.09 24.84
CA LEU A 477 6.43 10.26 23.63
C LEU A 477 6.37 8.76 23.97
N MET A 478 6.92 8.37 25.12
CA MET A 478 6.85 7.01 25.63
C MET A 478 5.43 6.65 26.06
N LYS A 479 4.74 7.57 26.76
CA LYS A 479 3.30 7.47 27.05
C LYS A 479 2.49 7.30 25.77
N ARG A 480 2.82 8.05 24.71
CA ARG A 480 2.15 7.94 23.41
C ARG A 480 2.41 6.60 22.73
N SER A 481 3.64 6.10 22.77
CA SER A 481 3.97 4.79 22.23
C SER A 481 3.25 3.67 22.99
N ALA A 482 3.22 3.73 24.32
CA ALA A 482 2.49 2.77 25.16
C ALA A 482 0.98 2.77 24.86
N LEU A 483 0.36 3.95 24.74
CA LEU A 483 -1.05 4.08 24.35
C LEU A 483 -1.33 3.57 22.92
N THR A 484 -0.36 3.73 22.02
CA THR A 484 -0.47 3.21 20.65
C THR A 484 -0.44 1.68 20.65
N LEU A 485 0.50 1.07 21.37
CA LEU A 485 0.55 -0.39 21.57
C LEU A 485 -0.73 -0.91 22.22
N ARG A 486 -1.23 -0.24 23.26
CA ARG A 486 -2.51 -0.60 23.90
C ARG A 486 -3.70 -0.46 22.94
N GLY A 487 -3.67 0.53 22.05
CA GLY A 487 -4.67 0.72 21.00
C GLY A 487 -4.69 -0.39 19.94
N LEU A 488 -3.61 -1.15 19.79
CA LEU A 488 -3.53 -2.32 18.92
C LEU A 488 -3.96 -3.63 19.62
N VAL A 489 -4.25 -3.60 20.92
CA VAL A 489 -4.75 -4.76 21.67
C VAL A 489 -6.25 -4.93 21.43
N HIS A 490 -6.65 -6.05 20.82
CA HIS A 490 -8.04 -6.42 20.64
C HIS A 490 -8.57 -7.14 21.90
N ARG A 491 -8.96 -6.33 22.89
CA ARG A 491 -9.39 -6.77 24.22
C ARG A 491 -10.43 -7.90 24.24
N PRO A 492 -11.46 -7.95 23.36
CA PRO A 492 -12.46 -9.02 23.39
C PRO A 492 -11.86 -10.42 23.22
N SER A 493 -10.76 -10.52 22.45
CA SER A 493 -10.09 -11.78 22.16
C SER A 493 -8.80 -11.97 22.97
N GLY A 494 -8.11 -10.88 23.32
CA GLY A 494 -6.75 -10.89 23.87
C GLY A 494 -5.64 -10.84 22.81
N SER A 495 -5.97 -10.93 21.51
CA SER A 495 -4.97 -10.79 20.44
C SER A 495 -4.45 -9.35 20.31
N ILE A 496 -3.31 -9.21 19.63
CA ILE A 496 -2.64 -7.93 19.41
C ILE A 496 -2.30 -7.81 17.93
N LEU A 497 -2.72 -6.72 17.30
CA LEU A 497 -2.47 -6.44 15.88
C LEU A 497 -1.01 -6.04 15.66
N ALA A 498 -0.40 -6.46 14.54
CA ALA A 498 0.93 -5.99 14.15
C ALA A 498 0.92 -4.50 13.72
N ALA A 499 -0.13 -4.07 13.01
CA ALA A 499 -0.40 -2.67 12.70
C ALA A 499 -1.91 -2.42 12.48
N ALA A 500 -2.32 -1.14 12.42
CA ALA A 500 -3.73 -0.77 12.22
C ALA A 500 -4.21 -0.87 10.76
N THR A 501 -3.30 -0.98 9.79
CA THR A 501 -3.58 -0.87 8.35
C THR A 501 -3.15 -2.09 7.55
N THR A 502 -3.62 -2.13 6.31
CA THR A 502 -3.09 -3.00 5.25
C THR A 502 -2.55 -2.18 4.09
N SER A 503 -1.63 -2.78 3.33
CA SER A 503 -1.22 -2.40 1.99
C SER A 503 -0.67 -0.99 1.86
N LEU A 504 -0.04 -0.51 2.93
CA LEU A 504 0.88 0.61 2.82
C LEU A 504 2.24 0.10 2.29
N PRO A 505 2.90 0.88 1.42
CA PRO A 505 4.07 0.40 0.67
C PRO A 505 5.37 0.48 1.45
N GLU A 506 6.17 -0.59 1.37
CA GLU A 506 7.61 -0.58 1.69
C GLU A 506 8.41 0.19 0.61
N ASP A 507 7.85 0.33 -0.60
CA ASP A 507 8.41 1.14 -1.69
C ASP A 507 7.26 1.77 -2.51
N ILE A 508 7.27 3.09 -2.65
CA ILE A 508 6.14 3.84 -3.22
C ILE A 508 6.04 3.58 -4.72
N GLY A 509 4.88 3.11 -5.16
CA GLY A 509 4.64 2.60 -6.51
C GLY A 509 5.06 1.13 -6.69
N GLY A 510 5.69 0.53 -5.68
CA GLY A 510 6.17 -0.84 -5.66
C GLY A 510 5.10 -1.87 -5.28
N VAL A 511 5.55 -3.13 -5.22
CA VAL A 511 4.69 -4.31 -5.03
C VAL A 511 4.67 -4.88 -3.62
N ARG A 512 5.47 -4.31 -2.71
CA ARG A 512 5.62 -4.72 -1.31
C ARG A 512 4.61 -3.98 -0.45
N ASN A 513 3.38 -4.50 -0.42
CA ASN A 513 2.24 -3.92 0.29
C ASN A 513 1.46 -5.06 0.96
N TRP A 514 1.45 -5.12 2.29
CA TRP A 514 0.98 -6.29 3.05
C TRP A 514 -0.13 -5.96 4.05
N ASP A 515 -0.96 -6.94 4.41
CA ASP A 515 -1.98 -6.79 5.45
C ASP A 515 -1.44 -7.15 6.83
N TYR A 516 -1.33 -6.16 7.72
CA TYR A 516 -0.74 -6.30 9.05
C TYR A 516 -1.78 -6.26 10.18
N ARG A 517 -3.07 -6.34 9.84
CA ARG A 517 -4.17 -6.25 10.81
C ARG A 517 -4.43 -7.58 11.53
N TYR A 518 -3.48 -8.50 11.50
CA TYR A 518 -3.59 -9.83 12.10
C TYR A 518 -2.69 -9.97 13.32
N CYS A 519 -2.85 -11.06 14.05
CA CYS A 519 -2.06 -11.37 15.23
C CYS A 519 -0.88 -12.27 14.84
N TRP A 520 0.29 -11.68 14.65
CA TRP A 520 1.55 -12.42 14.59
C TRP A 520 1.99 -12.80 16.00
N LEU A 521 2.32 -14.07 16.22
CA LEU A 521 2.71 -14.55 17.55
C LEU A 521 3.95 -13.81 18.09
N ARG A 522 4.92 -13.55 17.22
CA ARG A 522 6.14 -12.80 17.55
C ARG A 522 5.81 -11.35 17.92
N ASP A 523 5.12 -10.63 17.04
CA ASP A 523 4.75 -9.22 17.20
C ASP A 523 3.93 -8.99 18.47
N ALA A 524 2.93 -9.86 18.69
CA ALA A 524 2.08 -9.80 19.85
C ALA A 524 2.86 -10.11 21.14
N SER A 525 3.75 -11.11 21.14
CA SER A 525 4.58 -11.43 22.29
C SER A 525 5.51 -10.27 22.66
N LEU A 526 6.17 -9.65 21.68
CA LEU A 526 7.05 -8.51 21.89
C LEU A 526 6.28 -7.26 22.34
N THR A 527 5.07 -7.04 21.80
CA THR A 527 4.20 -5.93 22.21
C THR A 527 3.73 -6.10 23.65
N ALA A 528 3.24 -7.29 24.00
CA ALA A 528 2.84 -7.62 25.36
C ALA A 528 4.03 -7.47 26.33
N GLN A 529 5.23 -7.92 25.93
CA GLN A 529 6.44 -7.80 26.74
C GLN A 529 6.77 -6.32 26.99
N ALA A 530 6.70 -5.46 25.97
CA ALA A 530 6.91 -4.03 26.13
C ALA A 530 5.93 -3.42 27.14
N LEU A 531 4.66 -3.81 27.14
CA LEU A 531 3.67 -3.36 28.13
C LEU A 531 3.96 -3.90 29.54
N VAL A 532 4.39 -5.17 29.67
CA VAL A 532 4.81 -5.78 30.94
C VAL A 532 5.97 -5.02 31.56
N THR A 533 6.97 -4.60 30.77
CA THR A 533 8.11 -3.81 31.29
C THR A 533 7.69 -2.44 31.84
N LEU A 534 6.53 -1.92 31.42
CA LEU A 534 5.93 -0.70 31.96
C LEU A 534 4.99 -0.97 33.16
N GLY A 535 4.85 -2.22 33.59
CA GLY A 535 4.02 -2.64 34.72
C GLY A 535 2.59 -3.06 34.36
N SER A 536 2.23 -3.14 33.07
CA SER A 536 0.89 -3.55 32.63
C SER A 536 0.87 -5.04 32.30
N LEU A 537 0.24 -5.84 33.16
CA LEU A 537 0.20 -7.31 33.03
C LEU A 537 -1.03 -7.84 32.28
N THR A 538 -2.16 -7.15 32.38
CA THR A 538 -3.46 -7.64 31.91
C THR A 538 -3.46 -7.98 30.42
N GLU A 539 -2.82 -7.15 29.59
CA GLU A 539 -2.78 -7.37 28.14
C GLU A 539 -1.98 -8.62 27.77
N ALA A 540 -0.91 -8.91 28.52
CA ALA A 540 -0.11 -10.11 28.34
C ALA A 540 -0.86 -11.36 28.81
N GLU A 541 -1.59 -11.28 29.93
CA GLU A 541 -2.44 -12.37 30.42
C GLU A 541 -3.54 -12.73 29.41
N GLU A 542 -4.27 -11.73 28.91
CA GLU A 542 -5.28 -11.90 27.88
C GLU A 542 -4.69 -12.51 26.58
N PHE A 543 -3.47 -12.10 26.19
CA PHE A 543 -2.78 -12.66 25.03
C PHE A 543 -2.34 -14.12 25.25
N LEU A 544 -1.75 -14.48 26.40
CA LEU A 544 -1.37 -15.87 26.67
C LEU A 544 -2.59 -16.79 26.73
N GLU A 545 -3.71 -16.32 27.30
CA GLU A 545 -4.99 -17.05 27.23
C GLU A 545 -5.44 -17.27 25.78
N TRP A 546 -5.25 -16.27 24.91
CA TRP A 546 -5.53 -16.41 23.48
C TRP A 546 -4.60 -17.45 22.82
N VAL A 547 -3.30 -17.47 23.14
CA VAL A 547 -2.36 -18.49 22.63
C VAL A 547 -2.78 -19.89 23.07
N HIS A 548 -3.23 -20.08 24.31
CA HIS A 548 -3.77 -21.35 24.78
C HIS A 548 -4.99 -21.79 23.96
N LYS A 549 -5.91 -20.87 23.64
CA LYS A 549 -7.08 -21.17 22.80
C LYS A 549 -6.65 -21.60 21.39
N VAL A 550 -5.68 -20.92 20.79
CA VAL A 550 -5.10 -21.31 19.50
C VAL A 550 -4.50 -22.72 19.57
N LEU A 551 -3.65 -23.00 20.55
CA LEU A 551 -3.01 -24.31 20.72
C LEU A 551 -4.03 -25.44 20.89
N ALA A 552 -5.16 -25.19 21.57
CA ALA A 552 -6.23 -26.17 21.73
C ALA A 552 -6.90 -26.57 20.41
N THR A 553 -6.76 -25.77 19.34
CA THR A 553 -7.26 -26.10 17.99
C THR A 553 -6.28 -26.92 17.15
N LEU A 554 -5.02 -27.04 17.59
CA LEU A 554 -3.94 -27.65 16.82
C LEU A 554 -3.62 -29.07 17.30
N PRO A 555 -3.10 -29.96 16.42
CA PRO A 555 -2.63 -31.28 16.83
C PRO A 555 -1.43 -31.27 17.78
N GLY A 556 -0.65 -30.18 17.78
CA GLY A 556 0.55 -30.02 18.60
C GLY A 556 1.16 -28.62 18.46
N PRO A 557 1.96 -28.17 19.44
CA PRO A 557 2.53 -26.82 19.47
C PRO A 557 3.52 -26.56 18.33
N GLU A 558 4.17 -27.60 17.80
CA GLU A 558 5.09 -27.51 16.67
C GLU A 558 4.40 -27.16 15.33
N ARG A 559 3.06 -27.11 15.33
CA ARG A 559 2.21 -26.75 14.20
C ARG A 559 1.63 -25.34 14.32
N LEU A 560 2.10 -24.53 15.27
CA LEU A 560 1.76 -23.10 15.30
C LEU A 560 2.12 -22.46 13.96
N HIS A 561 1.16 -21.71 13.42
CA HIS A 561 1.35 -20.85 12.27
C HIS A 561 1.97 -19.52 12.74
N PRO A 562 2.63 -18.77 11.87
CA PRO A 562 3.24 -17.49 12.25
C PRO A 562 2.21 -16.47 12.75
N LEU A 563 1.02 -16.49 12.15
CA LEU A 563 -0.06 -15.55 12.42
C LEU A 563 -1.45 -16.19 12.34
N TYR A 564 -2.42 -15.52 12.96
CA TYR A 564 -3.83 -15.89 13.00
C TYR A 564 -4.73 -14.66 12.86
N THR A 565 -6.01 -14.89 12.55
CA THR A 565 -7.04 -13.86 12.69
C THR A 565 -7.09 -13.39 14.15
N ILE A 566 -7.75 -12.25 14.42
CA ILE A 566 -7.84 -11.74 15.79
C ILE A 566 -8.52 -12.72 16.78
N TYR A 567 -9.34 -13.65 16.28
CA TYR A 567 -9.99 -14.68 17.09
C TYR A 567 -9.24 -16.02 17.13
N GLY A 568 -8.03 -16.08 16.56
CA GLY A 568 -7.18 -17.27 16.61
C GLY A 568 -7.49 -18.32 15.54
N GLU A 569 -8.22 -17.93 14.49
CA GLU A 569 -8.53 -18.80 13.36
C GLU A 569 -7.44 -18.71 12.29
N THR A 570 -7.34 -19.73 11.44
CA THR A 570 -6.43 -19.69 10.28
C THR A 570 -6.89 -18.62 9.29
N LEU A 571 -5.94 -17.85 8.75
CA LEU A 571 -6.26 -16.84 7.75
C LEU A 571 -6.80 -17.45 6.44
N PRO A 572 -7.70 -16.75 5.75
CA PRO A 572 -8.00 -17.06 4.36
C PRO A 572 -6.76 -16.83 3.47
N PRO A 573 -6.73 -17.43 2.26
CA PRO A 573 -5.69 -17.13 1.29
C PRO A 573 -5.56 -15.63 1.01
N GLU A 574 -4.32 -15.16 0.84
CA GLU A 574 -4.04 -13.79 0.41
C GLU A 574 -4.79 -13.48 -0.89
N ALA A 575 -5.51 -12.37 -0.91
CA ALA A 575 -6.30 -11.90 -2.05
C ALA A 575 -5.92 -10.47 -2.43
N VAL A 576 -6.09 -10.14 -3.72
CA VAL A 576 -5.82 -8.81 -4.27
C VAL A 576 -7.13 -8.08 -4.53
N ILE A 577 -7.20 -6.81 -4.10
CA ILE A 577 -8.32 -5.91 -4.41
C ILE A 577 -7.94 -5.03 -5.60
N ASP A 578 -8.16 -5.54 -6.81
CA ASP A 578 -7.72 -4.88 -8.05
C ASP A 578 -8.38 -3.53 -8.33
N LEU A 579 -9.58 -3.31 -7.76
CA LEU A 579 -10.35 -2.08 -7.90
C LEU A 579 -9.68 -0.89 -7.19
N LEU A 580 -8.87 -1.15 -6.16
CA LEU A 580 -8.19 -0.08 -5.43
C LEU A 580 -6.88 0.31 -6.14
N PRO A 581 -6.65 1.61 -6.38
CA PRO A 581 -5.41 2.09 -6.98
C PRO A 581 -4.18 1.90 -6.08
N GLY A 582 -4.38 1.70 -4.77
CA GLY A 582 -3.33 1.56 -3.77
C GLY A 582 -2.79 2.91 -3.29
N TYR A 583 -2.14 2.90 -2.12
CA TYR A 583 -1.56 4.11 -1.55
C TYR A 583 -0.50 4.67 -2.50
N ALA A 584 -0.66 5.94 -2.92
CA ALA A 584 0.27 6.57 -3.86
C ALA A 584 0.52 5.78 -5.17
N GLY A 585 -0.44 4.95 -5.59
CA GLY A 585 -0.31 4.09 -6.78
C GLY A 585 0.47 2.79 -6.55
N SER A 586 0.81 2.46 -5.30
CA SER A 586 1.52 1.23 -4.93
C SER A 586 0.58 0.03 -4.94
N ARG A 587 0.89 -0.98 -5.75
CA ARG A 587 0.00 -2.11 -6.05
C ARG A 587 0.75 -3.43 -6.05
N PRO A 588 0.10 -4.55 -5.70
CA PRO A 588 -1.33 -4.69 -5.43
C PRO A 588 -1.74 -4.25 -4.02
N VAL A 589 -3.03 -3.97 -3.83
CA VAL A 589 -3.66 -3.92 -2.51
C VAL A 589 -4.02 -5.34 -2.11
N ARG A 590 -3.50 -5.80 -0.97
CA ARG A 590 -3.68 -7.15 -0.45
C ARG A 590 -4.58 -7.18 0.79
N VAL A 591 -5.32 -8.26 0.93
CA VAL A 591 -6.00 -8.64 2.17
C VAL A 591 -5.66 -10.09 2.48
N GLY A 592 -5.50 -10.41 3.75
CA GLY A 592 -4.81 -11.65 4.15
C GLY A 592 -3.28 -11.52 4.00
N ASN A 593 -2.57 -12.58 4.35
CA ASN A 593 -1.11 -12.62 4.22
C ASN A 593 -0.63 -14.05 3.93
N ALA A 594 0.18 -14.21 2.88
CA ALA A 594 0.71 -15.51 2.47
C ALA A 594 1.66 -16.16 3.48
N ALA A 595 2.22 -15.40 4.44
CA ALA A 595 3.04 -15.93 5.52
C ALA A 595 2.32 -16.99 6.37
N ASN A 596 0.98 -17.03 6.35
CA ASN A 596 0.17 -18.05 7.01
C ASN A 596 0.56 -19.49 6.60
N MET A 597 1.12 -19.68 5.40
CA MET A 597 1.54 -20.99 4.90
C MET A 597 3.03 -21.30 5.17
N GLN A 598 3.77 -20.37 5.76
CA GLN A 598 5.20 -20.51 5.99
C GLN A 598 5.49 -21.22 7.32
N VAL A 599 6.64 -21.88 7.35
CA VAL A 599 7.27 -22.35 8.59
C VAL A 599 8.14 -21.21 9.13
N GLN A 600 7.88 -20.81 10.37
CA GLN A 600 8.71 -19.89 11.15
C GLN A 600 8.98 -20.51 12.51
N LEU A 601 10.23 -20.85 12.78
CA LEU A 601 10.63 -21.55 14.01
C LEU A 601 10.95 -20.59 15.15
N ASP A 602 11.05 -19.30 14.87
CA ASP A 602 11.41 -18.28 15.84
C ASP A 602 10.27 -17.94 16.80
N VAL A 603 9.01 -18.20 16.43
CA VAL A 603 7.79 -17.82 17.18
C VAL A 603 7.77 -18.30 18.63
N PHE A 604 8.46 -19.41 18.94
CA PHE A 604 8.47 -20.01 20.28
C PHE A 604 9.29 -19.19 21.30
N GLY A 605 10.36 -18.54 20.85
CA GLY A 605 11.27 -17.76 21.70
C GLY A 605 10.56 -16.59 22.39
N PRO A 606 9.95 -15.67 21.63
CA PRO A 606 9.23 -14.52 22.16
C PRO A 606 8.12 -14.87 23.16
N ILE A 607 7.40 -15.99 22.96
CA ILE A 607 6.35 -16.44 23.89
C ILE A 607 6.93 -16.79 25.27
N VAL A 608 8.01 -17.57 25.30
CA VAL A 608 8.65 -17.96 26.58
C VAL A 608 9.36 -16.78 27.25
N ASP A 609 9.92 -15.86 26.45
CA ASP A 609 10.54 -14.64 26.97
C ASP A 609 9.51 -13.65 27.56
N LEU A 610 8.30 -13.60 26.97
CA LEU A 610 7.16 -12.91 27.56
C LEU A 610 6.77 -13.51 28.91
N ILE A 611 6.61 -14.84 29.00
CA ILE A 611 6.28 -15.53 30.27
C ILE A 611 7.35 -15.25 31.32
N THR A 612 8.62 -15.24 30.92
CA THR A 612 9.74 -14.87 31.79
C THR A 612 9.59 -13.45 32.35
N SER A 613 9.27 -12.49 31.47
CA SER A 613 9.06 -11.10 31.85
C SER A 613 7.87 -10.94 32.79
N MET A 614 6.78 -11.65 32.54
CA MET A 614 5.59 -11.65 33.39
C MET A 614 5.87 -12.22 34.77
N ALA A 615 6.59 -13.34 34.86
CA ALA A 615 6.92 -13.96 36.15
C ALA A 615 7.82 -13.06 36.99
N GLN A 616 8.82 -12.42 36.38
CA GLN A 616 9.68 -11.42 37.03
C GLN A 616 8.87 -10.20 37.50
N GLU A 617 7.96 -9.71 36.67
CA GLU A 617 7.13 -8.55 37.02
C GLU A 617 6.15 -8.87 38.16
N ARG A 618 5.53 -10.04 38.16
CA ARG A 618 4.68 -10.51 39.26
C ARG A 618 5.48 -10.64 40.56
N GLU A 619 6.69 -11.20 40.50
CA GLU A 619 7.61 -11.27 41.65
C GLU A 619 7.91 -9.85 42.18
N ARG A 620 8.20 -8.89 41.28
CA ARG A 620 8.44 -7.48 41.62
C ARG A 620 7.21 -6.81 42.26
N GLN A 621 6.00 -7.18 41.82
CA GLN A 621 4.73 -6.72 42.40
C GLN A 621 4.35 -7.45 43.70
N GLY A 622 5.20 -8.36 44.20
CA GLY A 622 5.05 -9.00 45.50
C GLY A 622 4.49 -10.42 45.48
N ALA A 623 4.38 -11.06 44.30
CA ALA A 623 4.03 -12.48 44.20
C ALA A 623 5.26 -13.34 44.58
N THR A 624 5.51 -13.51 45.87
CA THR A 624 6.69 -14.24 46.38
C THR A 624 6.52 -15.77 46.39
N GLU A 625 5.29 -16.26 46.25
CA GLU A 625 5.04 -17.70 46.11
C GLU A 625 5.31 -18.11 44.65
N PRO A 626 6.14 -19.14 44.39
CA PRO A 626 6.54 -19.50 43.02
C PRO A 626 5.37 -19.77 42.08
N GLY A 627 4.33 -20.49 42.55
CA GLY A 627 3.13 -20.77 41.75
C GLY A 627 2.24 -19.56 41.47
N LYS A 628 2.41 -18.45 42.18
CA LYS A 628 1.72 -17.17 41.89
C LYS A 628 2.52 -16.31 40.89
N ALA A 629 3.85 -16.32 41.00
CA ALA A 629 4.70 -15.62 40.03
C ALA A 629 4.66 -16.30 38.66
N LEU A 630 4.73 -17.63 38.63
CA LEU A 630 4.65 -18.44 37.43
C LEU A 630 3.50 -19.45 37.59
N PRO A 631 2.27 -19.12 37.17
CA PRO A 631 1.12 -20.03 37.18
C PRO A 631 1.33 -21.32 36.38
N ASP A 632 0.52 -22.35 36.68
CA ASP A 632 0.61 -23.64 35.99
C ASP A 632 0.34 -23.53 34.49
N ALA A 633 -0.65 -22.72 34.08
CA ALA A 633 -0.97 -22.51 32.66
C ALA A 633 0.22 -21.93 31.89
N ASP A 634 0.88 -20.89 32.43
CA ASP A 634 2.08 -20.31 31.85
C ASP A 634 3.20 -21.35 31.74
N TRP A 635 3.38 -22.18 32.78
CA TRP A 635 4.37 -23.26 32.76
C TRP A 635 4.06 -24.36 31.73
N GLU A 636 2.78 -24.72 31.56
CA GLU A 636 2.34 -25.64 30.50
C GLU A 636 2.66 -25.08 29.10
N LEU A 637 2.49 -23.77 28.91
CA LEU A 637 2.85 -23.11 27.66
C LEU A 637 4.35 -23.15 27.41
N VAL A 638 5.18 -22.91 28.44
CA VAL A 638 6.65 -23.08 28.35
C VAL A 638 7.01 -24.50 27.90
N HIS A 639 6.42 -25.53 28.52
CA HIS A 639 6.63 -26.92 28.11
C HIS A 639 6.22 -27.18 26.66
N ALA A 640 5.08 -26.63 26.23
CA ALA A 640 4.61 -26.77 24.86
C ALA A 640 5.60 -26.15 23.85
N MET A 641 6.14 -24.96 24.15
CA MET A 641 7.12 -24.29 23.29
C MET A 641 8.45 -25.07 23.25
N VAL A 642 8.96 -25.54 24.39
CA VAL A 642 10.17 -26.38 24.44
C VAL A 642 9.97 -27.66 23.64
N SER A 643 8.80 -28.31 23.74
CA SER A 643 8.48 -29.51 22.97
C SER A 643 8.45 -29.24 21.46
N ALA A 644 7.95 -28.08 21.05
CA ALA A 644 7.97 -27.67 19.65
C ALA A 644 9.39 -27.50 19.12
N VAL A 645 10.26 -26.81 19.88
CA VAL A 645 11.69 -26.65 19.55
C VAL A 645 12.36 -28.03 19.46
N GLN A 646 12.19 -28.90 20.45
CA GLN A 646 12.73 -30.27 20.45
C GLN A 646 12.43 -31.06 19.16
N ARG A 647 11.23 -30.88 18.60
CA ARG A 647 10.77 -31.60 17.41
C ARG A 647 11.29 -31.02 16.10
N ARG A 648 11.47 -29.70 16.01
CA ARG A 648 11.59 -29.02 14.71
C ARG A 648 12.80 -28.10 14.55
N TRP A 649 13.58 -27.81 15.60
CA TRP A 649 14.65 -26.81 15.51
C TRP A 649 15.73 -27.14 14.47
N THR A 650 15.88 -28.40 14.06
CA THR A 650 16.84 -28.81 13.02
C THR A 650 16.33 -28.58 11.59
N GLU A 651 15.07 -28.19 11.40
CA GLU A 651 14.50 -27.92 10.06
C GLU A 651 14.90 -26.52 9.55
N PRO A 652 15.04 -26.30 8.24
CA PRO A 652 15.09 -24.96 7.67
C PRO A 652 13.71 -24.28 7.71
N ASP A 653 13.68 -22.95 7.75
CA ASP A 653 12.46 -22.13 7.84
C ASP A 653 12.56 -20.86 6.98
N HIS A 654 11.57 -19.96 7.02
CA HIS A 654 11.52 -18.73 6.19
C HIS A 654 12.07 -17.49 6.92
N GLY A 655 12.64 -17.66 8.12
CA GLY A 655 13.16 -16.59 8.94
C GLY A 655 12.10 -15.62 9.45
N ILE A 656 12.56 -14.59 10.17
CA ILE A 656 11.71 -13.53 10.75
C ILE A 656 11.04 -12.65 9.68
N TRP A 657 11.68 -12.49 8.52
CA TRP A 657 11.23 -11.58 7.45
C TRP A 657 10.31 -12.22 6.42
N GLU A 658 9.89 -13.46 6.65
CA GLU A 658 8.85 -14.12 5.84
C GLU A 658 9.24 -14.24 4.35
N ILE A 659 10.54 -14.42 4.09
CA ILE A 659 11.15 -14.35 2.76
C ILE A 659 10.43 -15.30 1.81
N ARG A 660 9.99 -14.80 0.64
CA ARG A 660 9.28 -15.59 -0.39
C ARG A 660 10.25 -16.41 -1.25
N GLY A 661 11.21 -17.07 -0.59
CA GLY A 661 12.24 -17.92 -1.18
C GLY A 661 12.26 -19.32 -0.58
N ASN A 662 13.30 -20.09 -0.90
CA ASN A 662 13.48 -21.42 -0.31
C ASN A 662 13.85 -21.31 1.19
N PRO A 663 13.30 -22.18 2.06
CA PRO A 663 13.68 -22.22 3.47
C PRO A 663 15.19 -22.42 3.67
N ARG A 664 15.77 -21.73 4.66
CA ARG A 664 17.19 -21.83 5.05
C ARG A 664 17.32 -22.04 6.56
N HIS A 665 18.52 -22.39 7.02
CA HIS A 665 18.81 -22.41 8.46
C HIS A 665 19.14 -21.00 8.94
N HIS A 666 18.11 -20.18 9.17
CA HIS A 666 18.27 -18.80 9.59
C HIS A 666 18.86 -18.69 10.99
N VAL A 667 19.91 -17.87 11.15
CA VAL A 667 20.60 -17.70 12.44
C VAL A 667 19.63 -17.20 13.51
N TYR A 668 18.81 -16.20 13.18
CA TYR A 668 17.79 -15.67 14.09
C TYR A 668 16.85 -16.76 14.62
N SER A 669 16.31 -17.61 13.74
CA SER A 669 15.39 -18.68 14.14
C SER A 669 16.04 -19.69 15.09
N LYS A 670 17.32 -20.02 14.88
CA LYS A 670 18.07 -20.90 15.78
C LYS A 670 18.38 -20.23 17.12
N VAL A 671 18.70 -18.95 17.12
CA VAL A 671 18.85 -18.14 18.35
C VAL A 671 17.54 -18.14 19.15
N MET A 672 16.39 -17.96 18.50
CA MET A 672 15.10 -18.02 19.20
C MET A 672 14.76 -19.42 19.72
N GLY A 673 15.13 -20.47 18.99
CA GLY A 673 15.03 -21.85 19.50
C GLY A 673 15.90 -22.07 20.75
N TRP A 674 17.12 -21.54 20.78
CA TRP A 674 17.96 -21.53 21.98
C TRP A 674 17.32 -20.73 23.12
N LEU A 675 16.82 -19.52 22.84
CA LEU A 675 16.21 -18.63 23.82
C LEU A 675 15.02 -19.30 24.51
N THR A 676 14.18 -20.03 23.77
CA THR A 676 13.07 -20.82 24.34
C THR A 676 13.56 -21.74 25.46
N ILE A 677 14.62 -22.53 25.22
CA ILE A 677 15.12 -23.49 26.20
C ILE A 677 15.84 -22.79 27.36
N ASP A 678 16.62 -21.76 27.05
CA ASP A 678 17.37 -20.99 28.03
C ASP A 678 16.46 -20.27 29.04
N ARG A 679 15.39 -19.62 28.55
CA ARG A 679 14.37 -19.00 29.38
C ARG A 679 13.58 -20.05 30.18
N ALA A 680 13.25 -21.20 29.59
CA ALA A 680 12.58 -22.29 30.29
C ALA A 680 13.41 -22.83 31.48
N LEU A 681 14.72 -22.99 31.30
CA LEU A 681 15.64 -23.37 32.38
C LEU A 681 15.77 -22.28 33.45
N THR A 682 15.81 -21.01 33.05
CA THR A 682 15.84 -19.86 33.97
C THR A 682 14.58 -19.82 34.85
N LEU A 683 13.41 -20.03 34.23
CA LEU A 683 12.12 -20.11 34.94
C LEU A 683 12.08 -21.31 35.88
N ALA A 684 12.56 -22.47 35.44
CA ALA A 684 12.63 -23.69 36.25
C ALA A 684 13.45 -23.49 37.52
N GLU A 685 14.66 -22.94 37.38
CA GLU A 685 15.56 -22.68 38.50
C GLU A 685 15.00 -21.61 39.44
N ARG A 686 14.49 -20.49 38.90
CA ARG A 686 14.03 -19.37 39.72
C ARG A 686 12.72 -19.65 40.48
N PHE A 687 11.82 -20.41 39.88
CA PHE A 687 10.47 -20.63 40.41
C PHE A 687 10.19 -22.10 40.80
N ASP A 688 11.24 -22.88 41.04
CA ASP A 688 11.17 -24.28 41.51
C ASP A 688 10.23 -25.15 40.64
N ARG A 689 10.31 -24.99 39.31
CA ARG A 689 9.54 -25.80 38.35
C ARG A 689 10.39 -26.96 37.81
N PRO A 690 9.78 -28.12 37.52
CA PRO A 690 10.52 -29.30 37.06
C PRO A 690 11.01 -29.13 35.62
N ALA A 691 12.33 -29.07 35.42
CA ALA A 691 12.94 -29.13 34.08
C ALA A 691 13.35 -30.56 33.71
N ALA A 692 13.16 -30.93 32.44
CA ALA A 692 13.64 -32.21 31.94
C ALA A 692 15.18 -32.16 31.73
N PRO A 693 15.96 -33.18 32.17
CA PRO A 693 17.43 -33.13 32.10
C PRO A 693 17.99 -32.87 30.69
N GLU A 694 17.29 -33.35 29.65
CA GLU A 694 17.66 -33.18 28.25
C GLU A 694 17.61 -31.73 27.77
N TRP A 695 16.91 -30.82 28.47
CA TRP A 695 16.81 -29.41 28.09
C TRP A 695 18.18 -28.71 28.13
N VAL A 696 19.00 -29.02 29.13
CA VAL A 696 20.36 -28.46 29.23
C VAL A 696 21.20 -28.88 28.02
N THR A 697 21.17 -30.16 27.69
CA THR A 697 21.90 -30.69 26.51
C THR A 697 21.40 -30.07 25.21
N LEU A 698 20.08 -29.91 25.06
CA LEU A 698 19.49 -29.30 23.89
C LEU A 698 19.89 -27.82 23.75
N ARG A 699 19.78 -27.03 24.83
CA ARG A 699 20.20 -25.63 24.85
C ARG A 699 21.65 -25.50 24.39
N ASP A 700 22.54 -26.28 24.99
CA ASP A 700 23.98 -26.22 24.70
C ASP A 700 24.27 -26.65 23.25
N THR A 701 23.58 -27.69 22.76
CA THR A 701 23.68 -28.14 21.36
C THR A 701 23.30 -27.05 20.36
N ILE A 702 22.17 -26.37 20.59
CA ILE A 702 21.73 -25.27 19.70
C ILE A 702 22.73 -24.11 19.78
N ALA A 703 23.17 -23.74 20.99
CA ALA A 703 24.13 -22.65 21.18
C ALA A 703 25.46 -22.90 20.45
N ASP A 704 26.02 -24.09 20.59
CA ASP A 704 27.27 -24.49 19.95
C ASP A 704 27.12 -24.51 18.42
N GLU A 705 25.99 -25.03 17.92
CA GLU A 705 25.73 -25.05 16.48
C GLU A 705 25.63 -23.62 15.90
N VAL A 706 24.87 -22.74 16.54
CA VAL A 706 24.71 -21.34 16.10
C VAL A 706 26.07 -20.62 16.07
N LYS A 707 26.87 -20.78 17.13
CA LYS A 707 28.20 -20.16 17.24
C LYS A 707 29.17 -20.69 16.18
N ALA A 708 29.05 -21.96 15.81
CA ALA A 708 29.93 -22.61 14.84
C ALA A 708 29.52 -22.35 13.39
N LYS A 709 28.22 -22.43 13.07
CA LYS A 709 27.69 -22.37 11.69
C LYS A 709 27.15 -21.01 11.28
N GLY A 710 26.79 -20.16 12.24
CA GLY A 710 26.25 -18.82 11.97
C GLY A 710 27.31 -17.76 11.69
N TRP A 711 28.54 -17.96 12.17
CA TRP A 711 29.66 -17.05 11.94
C TRP A 711 30.30 -17.30 10.56
N ASN A 712 30.62 -16.23 9.85
CA ASN A 712 31.32 -16.30 8.58
C ASN A 712 32.62 -15.45 8.62
N ASP A 713 33.76 -16.11 8.40
CA ASP A 713 35.08 -15.47 8.44
C ASP A 713 35.37 -14.53 7.26
N GLU A 714 34.68 -14.68 6.13
CA GLU A 714 34.87 -13.80 4.96
C GLU A 714 34.29 -12.40 5.21
N VAL A 715 33.06 -12.35 5.74
CA VAL A 715 32.36 -11.09 6.02
C VAL A 715 32.52 -10.61 7.46
N GLN A 716 33.24 -11.37 8.31
CA GLN A 716 33.50 -11.06 9.72
C GLN A 716 32.21 -10.72 10.51
N SER A 717 31.17 -11.51 10.30
CA SER A 717 29.86 -11.27 10.89
C SER A 717 29.06 -12.56 11.04
N TYR A 718 28.09 -12.56 11.96
CA TYR A 718 26.98 -13.52 11.90
C TYR A 718 26.05 -13.15 10.74
N THR A 719 25.70 -14.14 9.92
CA THR A 719 24.98 -13.94 8.64
C THR A 719 23.51 -14.35 8.74
N ALA A 720 22.70 -13.97 7.75
CA ALA A 720 21.26 -14.20 7.71
C ALA A 720 20.88 -15.67 7.91
N ALA A 721 21.67 -16.59 7.35
CA ALA A 721 21.51 -18.03 7.48
C ALA A 721 22.87 -18.73 7.39
N TYR A 722 22.95 -19.95 7.92
CA TYR A 722 24.15 -20.77 7.88
C TYR A 722 24.74 -20.89 6.46
N GLU A 723 26.07 -20.97 6.40
CA GLU A 723 26.85 -21.14 5.16
C GLU A 723 26.67 -19.99 4.14
N GLY A 724 25.99 -18.90 4.51
CA GLY A 724 25.83 -17.70 3.67
C GLY A 724 26.81 -16.58 4.01
N THR A 725 26.81 -15.54 3.16
CA THR A 725 27.54 -14.28 3.37
C THR A 725 26.60 -13.08 3.53
N ASP A 726 25.30 -13.28 3.36
CA ASP A 726 24.28 -12.23 3.43
C ASP A 726 24.22 -11.66 4.86
N LEU A 727 24.31 -10.34 4.99
CA LEU A 727 24.09 -9.66 6.27
C LEU A 727 22.59 -9.47 6.51
N ASP A 728 22.20 -9.52 7.79
CA ASP A 728 20.84 -9.30 8.25
C ASP A 728 20.87 -8.64 9.63
N ALA A 729 20.12 -7.57 9.84
CA ALA A 729 20.06 -6.87 11.12
C ALA A 729 19.53 -7.76 12.26
N ALA A 730 18.75 -8.80 11.96
CA ALA A 730 18.26 -9.75 12.94
C ALA A 730 19.39 -10.55 13.62
N THR A 731 20.58 -10.65 13.01
CA THR A 731 21.71 -11.38 13.63
C THR A 731 22.28 -10.68 14.86
N LEU A 732 21.96 -9.39 15.07
CA LEU A 732 22.25 -8.69 16.33
C LEU A 732 21.69 -9.44 17.54
N HIS A 733 20.57 -10.17 17.36
CA HIS A 733 19.97 -10.95 18.44
C HIS A 733 20.87 -12.04 19.00
N ILE A 734 21.96 -12.42 18.33
CA ILE A 734 22.94 -13.32 18.95
C ILE A 734 23.51 -12.75 20.25
N GLY A 735 23.73 -11.43 20.31
CA GLY A 735 24.11 -10.72 21.53
C GLY A 735 22.91 -10.21 22.32
N LEU A 736 21.87 -9.68 21.65
CA LEU A 736 20.71 -9.12 22.36
C LEU A 736 19.96 -10.17 23.20
N SER A 737 19.95 -11.43 22.75
CA SER A 737 19.34 -12.55 23.49
C SER A 737 20.22 -13.09 24.62
N GLY A 738 21.51 -12.74 24.64
CA GLY A 738 22.50 -13.28 25.57
C GLY A 738 23.14 -14.62 25.17
N LEU A 739 22.94 -15.10 23.93
CA LEU A 739 23.56 -16.36 23.45
C LEU A 739 25.09 -16.28 23.42
N ILE A 740 25.61 -15.10 23.07
CA ILE A 740 27.04 -14.77 23.12
C ILE A 740 27.29 -13.65 24.12
N ASP A 741 28.44 -13.71 24.80
CA ASP A 741 28.90 -12.60 25.64
C ASP A 741 29.12 -11.36 24.76
N PRO A 742 28.57 -10.18 25.12
CA PRO A 742 28.83 -8.94 24.39
C PRO A 742 30.32 -8.56 24.26
N ALA A 743 31.19 -9.08 25.14
CA ALA A 743 32.64 -8.90 25.05
C ALA A 743 33.31 -9.81 24.00
N ASP A 744 32.60 -10.78 23.43
CA ASP A 744 33.12 -11.61 22.34
C ASP A 744 33.37 -10.73 21.10
N PRO A 745 34.58 -10.75 20.53
CA PRO A 745 34.93 -9.90 19.39
C PRO A 745 34.03 -10.12 18.17
N ARG A 746 33.44 -11.32 18.01
CA ARG A 746 32.52 -11.63 16.91
C ARG A 746 31.21 -10.86 17.02
N PHE A 747 30.73 -10.58 18.23
CA PHE A 747 29.54 -9.76 18.40
C PHE A 747 29.82 -8.31 17.99
N ALA A 748 30.91 -7.72 18.50
CA ALA A 748 31.33 -6.37 18.11
C ALA A 748 31.55 -6.24 16.60
N ALA A 749 32.17 -7.24 15.96
CA ALA A 749 32.36 -7.28 14.51
C ALA A 749 31.01 -7.31 13.76
N THR A 750 30.03 -8.09 14.23
CA THR A 750 28.67 -8.12 13.68
C THR A 750 27.99 -6.76 13.78
N VAL A 751 28.08 -6.09 14.94
CA VAL A 751 27.51 -4.74 15.12
C VAL A 751 28.13 -3.73 14.14
N VAL A 752 29.45 -3.78 13.96
CA VAL A 752 30.17 -2.90 13.02
C VAL A 752 29.79 -3.20 11.57
N ALA A 753 29.65 -4.47 11.19
CA ALA A 753 29.21 -4.86 9.86
C ALA A 753 27.77 -4.40 9.58
N THR A 754 26.85 -4.58 10.52
CA THR A 754 25.46 -4.09 10.40
C THR A 754 25.41 -2.56 10.30
N GLU A 755 26.21 -1.83 11.09
CA GLU A 755 26.30 -0.37 10.96
C GLU A 755 26.83 0.05 9.59
N ALA A 756 27.90 -0.58 9.10
CA ALA A 756 28.56 -0.18 7.87
C ALA A 756 27.70 -0.46 6.63
N GLU A 757 27.04 -1.61 6.58
CA GLU A 757 26.39 -2.11 5.37
C GLU A 757 24.87 -1.90 5.35
N LEU A 758 24.20 -1.86 6.51
CA LEU A 758 22.73 -1.80 6.57
C LEU A 758 22.17 -0.50 7.14
N ARG A 759 22.97 0.34 7.79
CA ARG A 759 22.49 1.62 8.34
C ARG A 759 22.46 2.69 7.26
N SER A 760 21.35 3.42 7.19
CA SER A 760 21.23 4.63 6.37
C SER A 760 20.54 5.74 7.17
N GLY A 761 21.31 6.75 7.58
CA GLY A 761 20.82 7.84 8.41
C GLY A 761 20.20 7.34 9.73
N ALA A 762 18.90 7.60 9.88
CA ALA A 762 18.09 7.30 11.06
C ALA A 762 17.57 5.86 11.12
N THR A 763 17.75 5.07 10.05
CA THR A 763 17.17 3.75 9.89
C THR A 763 18.22 2.69 9.58
N VAL A 764 17.82 1.43 9.71
CA VAL A 764 18.63 0.26 9.38
C VAL A 764 17.78 -0.67 8.53
N TYR A 765 18.27 -1.05 7.36
CA TYR A 765 17.64 -2.02 6.48
C TYR A 765 17.63 -3.42 7.10
N ARG A 766 16.67 -4.26 6.74
CA ARG A 766 16.65 -5.66 7.19
C ARG A 766 17.88 -6.38 6.64
N TYR A 767 18.09 -6.24 5.34
CA TYR A 767 19.16 -6.82 4.54
C TYR A 767 19.23 -6.13 3.16
N HIS A 768 20.21 -6.48 2.32
CA HIS A 768 20.34 -5.99 0.93
C HIS A 768 20.34 -7.09 -0.14
N HIS A 769 20.19 -8.36 0.23
CA HIS A 769 20.17 -9.48 -0.72
C HIS A 769 18.81 -9.61 -1.45
N ASP A 770 18.81 -10.36 -2.55
CA ASP A 770 17.59 -10.67 -3.31
C ASP A 770 16.72 -11.69 -2.57
N ASP A 771 15.54 -11.26 -2.14
CA ASP A 771 14.54 -12.05 -1.41
C ASP A 771 13.44 -12.64 -2.31
N GLY A 772 13.60 -12.50 -3.63
CA GLY A 772 12.65 -12.98 -4.63
C GLY A 772 11.55 -11.98 -4.99
N LEU A 773 11.61 -10.73 -4.50
CA LEU A 773 10.65 -9.67 -4.82
C LEU A 773 11.31 -8.44 -5.47
N PRO A 774 10.70 -7.87 -6.53
CA PRO A 774 11.22 -6.66 -7.16
C PRO A 774 10.97 -5.41 -6.30
N GLY A 775 11.76 -4.35 -6.55
CA GLY A 775 11.68 -3.08 -5.83
C GLY A 775 12.59 -3.04 -4.61
N GLY A 776 12.65 -1.87 -3.96
CA GLY A 776 13.39 -1.70 -2.70
C GLY A 776 12.50 -1.84 -1.47
N GLU A 777 13.02 -1.38 -0.34
CA GLU A 777 12.29 -1.14 0.91
C GLU A 777 12.83 0.15 1.56
N GLY A 778 12.14 0.66 2.58
CA GLY A 778 12.68 1.63 3.51
C GLY A 778 13.51 0.97 4.62
N GLY A 779 14.20 1.78 5.42
CA GLY A 779 14.88 1.24 6.59
C GLY A 779 13.90 1.07 7.75
N PHE A 780 14.03 -0.02 8.51
CA PHE A 780 13.13 -0.38 9.60
C PHE A 780 13.49 0.35 10.89
N HIS A 781 12.49 0.92 11.56
CA HIS A 781 12.69 1.53 12.88
C HIS A 781 13.08 0.50 13.95
N LEU A 782 12.56 -0.73 13.84
CA LEU A 782 12.91 -1.83 14.74
C LEU A 782 14.39 -2.20 14.64
N CYS A 783 14.92 -2.33 13.42
CA CYS A 783 16.32 -2.69 13.21
C CYS A 783 17.26 -1.58 13.73
N ALA A 784 16.86 -0.32 13.59
CA ALA A 784 17.58 0.79 14.20
C ALA A 784 17.53 0.74 15.74
N ALA A 785 16.40 0.34 16.33
CA ALA A 785 16.31 0.13 17.78
C ALA A 785 17.21 -1.02 18.27
N TRP A 786 17.29 -2.12 17.53
CA TRP A 786 18.22 -3.21 17.81
C TRP A 786 19.68 -2.76 17.73
N LEU A 787 20.02 -1.91 16.76
CA LEU A 787 21.37 -1.35 16.66
C LEU A 787 21.70 -0.40 17.82
N VAL A 788 20.73 0.40 18.30
CA VAL A 788 20.89 1.21 19.52
C VAL A 788 21.18 0.31 20.73
N GLU A 789 20.42 -0.77 20.92
CA GLU A 789 20.66 -1.72 22.01
C GLU A 789 22.04 -2.39 21.88
N ALA A 790 22.40 -2.82 20.67
CA ALA A 790 23.70 -3.43 20.41
C ALA A 790 24.87 -2.48 20.70
N TYR A 791 24.77 -1.20 20.33
CA TYR A 791 25.77 -0.18 20.70
C TYR A 791 25.95 -0.07 22.21
N LEU A 792 24.87 -0.10 22.98
CA LEU A 792 24.96 -0.05 24.44
C LEU A 792 25.70 -1.26 25.01
N LEU A 793 25.46 -2.45 24.45
CA LEU A 793 26.14 -3.68 24.86
C LEU A 793 27.65 -3.67 24.57
N ILE A 794 28.08 -3.06 23.47
CA ILE A 794 29.51 -2.91 23.13
C ILE A 794 30.14 -1.59 23.62
N GLY A 795 29.46 -0.87 24.51
CA GLY A 795 30.00 0.34 25.15
C GLY A 795 29.98 1.61 24.30
N ARG A 796 29.35 1.61 23.11
CA ARG A 796 29.22 2.75 22.19
C ARG A 796 28.02 3.64 22.49
N ARG A 797 27.90 4.10 23.74
CA ARG A 797 26.72 4.84 24.21
C ARG A 797 26.44 6.14 23.44
N SER A 798 27.47 6.90 23.04
CA SER A 798 27.27 8.14 22.28
C SER A 798 26.61 7.89 20.92
N ASP A 799 26.95 6.78 20.27
CA ASP A 799 26.33 6.39 19.00
C ASP A 799 24.89 5.93 19.20
N ALA A 800 24.61 5.23 20.29
CA ALA A 800 23.26 4.84 20.72
C ALA A 800 22.37 6.07 20.96
N GLU A 801 22.87 7.08 21.69
CA GLU A 801 22.15 8.32 21.95
C GLU A 801 21.88 9.12 20.68
N ALA A 802 22.85 9.16 19.75
CA ALA A 802 22.70 9.84 18.46
C ALA A 802 21.65 9.16 17.57
N LEU A 803 21.70 7.84 17.43
CA LEU A 803 20.72 7.10 16.62
C LEU A 803 19.31 7.14 17.26
N PHE A 804 19.21 7.06 18.59
CA PHE A 804 17.93 7.24 19.28
C PHE A 804 17.32 8.64 19.05
N ALA A 805 18.14 9.70 19.06
CA ALA A 805 17.66 11.05 18.76
C ALA A 805 17.10 11.16 17.33
N GLN A 806 17.71 10.46 16.38
CA GLN A 806 17.22 10.39 14.99
C GLN A 806 15.90 9.60 14.89
N LEU A 807 15.78 8.47 15.59
CA LEU A 807 14.52 7.72 15.69
C LEU A 807 13.37 8.58 16.25
N VAL A 808 13.65 9.36 17.30
CA VAL A 808 12.67 10.30 17.89
C VAL A 808 12.26 11.38 16.88
N ALA A 809 13.20 11.84 16.03
CA ALA A 809 12.92 12.86 15.01
C ALA A 809 12.09 12.33 13.82
N ALA A 810 12.14 11.03 13.56
CA ALA A 810 11.34 10.38 12.53
C ALA A 810 9.86 10.19 12.93
N ALA A 811 9.52 10.29 14.22
CA ALA A 811 8.14 10.21 14.67
C ALA A 811 7.28 11.34 14.08
N GLY A 812 6.07 10.98 13.65
CA GLY A 812 5.10 11.94 13.14
C GLY A 812 4.70 13.01 14.15
N PRO A 813 4.01 14.09 13.74
CA PRO A 813 3.64 15.20 14.62
C PRO A 813 2.77 14.80 15.81
N THR A 814 2.07 13.66 15.74
CA THR A 814 1.28 13.10 16.84
C THR A 814 2.01 12.01 17.63
N GLY A 815 3.29 11.78 17.34
CA GLY A 815 4.17 10.84 18.03
C GLY A 815 4.04 9.38 17.55
N LEU A 816 3.42 9.15 16.40
CA LEU A 816 3.25 7.82 15.79
C LEU A 816 4.40 7.48 14.84
N LEU A 817 4.74 6.20 14.76
CA LEU A 817 5.74 5.66 13.84
C LEU A 817 5.10 4.59 12.93
N SER A 818 5.47 4.64 11.66
CA SER A 818 5.19 3.58 10.68
C SER A 818 6.18 2.43 10.84
N GLU A 819 6.08 1.40 10.02
CA GLU A 819 7.03 0.29 9.96
C GLU A 819 8.44 0.73 9.54
N GLU A 820 8.50 1.50 8.46
CA GLU A 820 9.71 1.89 7.76
C GLU A 820 9.79 3.39 7.56
N TYR A 821 10.98 3.85 7.19
CA TYR A 821 11.22 5.22 6.79
C TYR A 821 12.26 5.27 5.66
N ASP A 822 11.95 6.08 4.64
CA ASP A 822 12.85 6.37 3.51
C ASP A 822 13.83 7.49 3.93
N PRO A 823 15.13 7.18 4.14
CA PRO A 823 16.09 8.19 4.56
C PRO A 823 16.46 9.18 3.46
N VAL A 824 16.13 8.90 2.19
CA VAL A 824 16.41 9.79 1.05
C VAL A 824 15.24 10.73 0.79
N ALA A 825 14.02 10.20 0.74
CA ALA A 825 12.82 11.00 0.55
C ALA A 825 12.27 11.63 1.85
N GLU A 826 12.87 11.28 3.00
CA GLU A 826 12.50 11.76 4.34
C GLU A 826 11.01 11.59 4.64
N ARG A 827 10.48 10.38 4.40
CA ARG A 827 9.06 10.06 4.59
C ARG A 827 8.85 8.65 5.13
N SER A 828 7.75 8.46 5.86
CA SER A 828 7.34 7.16 6.36
C SER A 828 6.88 6.22 5.24
N LEU A 829 7.15 4.94 5.45
CA LEU A 829 6.80 3.80 4.60
C LEU A 829 6.24 2.65 5.45
N GLY A 830 5.59 1.68 4.80
CA GLY A 830 4.98 0.52 5.43
C GLY A 830 3.75 0.83 6.30
N ASN A 831 3.24 -0.18 6.99
CA ASN A 831 1.96 -0.05 7.73
C ASN A 831 2.03 0.91 8.93
N HIS A 832 0.89 1.49 9.34
CA HIS A 832 0.86 2.60 10.31
C HIS A 832 -0.37 2.65 11.23
N PRO A 833 -0.19 3.01 12.51
CA PRO A 833 1.07 2.90 13.25
C PRO A 833 1.46 1.42 13.38
N GLN A 834 2.75 1.17 13.54
CA GLN A 834 3.28 -0.19 13.58
C GLN A 834 3.85 -0.53 14.97
N ALA A 835 3.56 -1.74 15.46
CA ALA A 835 3.86 -2.14 16.83
C ALA A 835 5.37 -2.22 17.12
N TYR A 836 6.16 -2.84 16.24
CA TYR A 836 7.61 -2.94 16.38
C TYR A 836 8.32 -1.59 16.55
N SER A 837 7.94 -0.59 15.77
CA SER A 837 8.54 0.74 15.85
C SER A 837 8.31 1.38 17.21
N HIS A 838 7.11 1.22 17.76
CA HIS A 838 6.76 1.76 19.07
C HIS A 838 7.39 0.98 20.24
N LEU A 839 7.47 -0.36 20.18
CA LEU A 839 8.17 -1.13 21.22
C LEU A 839 9.68 -0.93 21.17
N GLY A 840 10.26 -0.77 19.97
CA GLY A 840 11.70 -0.50 19.80
C GLY A 840 12.07 0.87 20.39
N LEU A 841 11.23 1.88 20.16
CA LEU A 841 11.40 3.21 20.73
C LEU A 841 11.33 3.19 22.27
N LEU A 842 10.35 2.47 22.84
CA LEU A 842 10.22 2.29 24.29
C LEU A 842 11.44 1.59 24.89
N ARG A 843 11.87 0.49 24.27
CA ARG A 843 13.04 -0.29 24.69
C ARG A 843 14.31 0.57 24.73
N CYS A 844 14.57 1.32 23.66
CA CYS A 844 15.71 2.23 23.61
C CYS A 844 15.69 3.26 24.74
N ALA A 845 14.52 3.88 24.98
CA ALA A 845 14.39 4.88 26.04
C ALA A 845 14.61 4.28 27.44
N GLN A 846 14.14 3.06 27.69
CA GLN A 846 14.39 2.34 28.95
C GLN A 846 15.88 2.07 29.15
N LEU A 847 16.55 1.49 28.15
CA LEU A 847 17.97 1.15 28.23
C LEU A 847 18.85 2.38 28.39
N LEU A 848 18.59 3.45 27.63
CA LEU A 848 19.32 4.71 27.75
C LEU A 848 19.07 5.40 29.09
N SER A 849 17.94 5.18 29.74
CA SER A 849 17.66 5.73 31.06
C SER A 849 18.42 5.00 32.18
N GLN A 850 18.94 3.80 31.94
CA GLN A 850 19.74 3.06 32.92
C GLN A 850 21.18 3.60 32.95
N GLN A 851 21.71 3.84 34.16
CA GLN A 851 23.15 4.02 34.36
C GLN A 851 23.81 2.65 34.29
N ILE A 852 24.46 2.33 33.17
CA ILE A 852 25.25 1.10 33.06
C ILE A 852 26.44 1.25 34.02
N ARG A 853 26.43 0.51 35.13
CA ARG A 853 27.66 0.19 35.86
C ARG A 853 28.46 -0.73 34.95
N LEU A 854 29.48 -0.20 34.29
CA LEU A 854 30.48 -1.03 33.63
C LEU A 854 31.00 -2.05 34.65
N PRO A 855 31.13 -3.35 34.29
CA PRO A 855 31.76 -4.31 35.17
C PRO A 855 33.17 -3.81 35.49
N VAL A 856 33.41 -3.51 36.76
CA VAL A 856 34.75 -3.20 37.25
C VAL A 856 35.56 -4.47 37.03
N THR A 857 36.54 -4.41 36.13
CA THR A 857 37.60 -5.41 36.04
C THR A 857 38.28 -5.48 37.41
N SER A 858 37.97 -6.53 38.17
CA SER A 858 38.71 -6.90 39.37
C SER A 858 40.11 -7.36 38.93
N GLY A 859 41.04 -6.41 38.87
CA GLY A 859 42.44 -6.69 38.57
C GLY A 859 43.35 -5.50 38.88
N GLN A 860 44.09 -5.62 40.00
CA GLN A 860 45.22 -4.79 40.48
C GLN A 860 44.80 -3.53 41.27
N ILE A 861 44.74 -3.60 42.60
CA ILE A 861 45.84 -3.62 43.59
C ILE A 861 45.38 -4.43 44.81
#